data_AF-A0A165K1D2-F1
#
_entry.id   AF-A0A165K1D2-F1
#
_cell.length_a   1.000
_cell.length_b   1.000
_cell.length_c   1.000
_cell.angle_alpha   90.00
_cell.angle_beta   90.00
_cell.angle_gamma   90.00
#
_symmetry.space_group_name_H-M   'P 1'
#
loop_
_entity.id
_entity.type
_entity.pdbx_description
1 polymer ?
#
loop_
_entity_poly.entity_id
_entity_poly.type
_entity_poly.pdbx_seq_one_letter_code
_entity_poly.pdbx_strand_id
1 'polypeptide(L)'
;MSFGLGILNTPTSATYAPLRNEEDHGHARSPSYGMGMPSRPSIELFSSSTLRDDIFKEKQGQLSDDGDEGLDTPLIASATRQGRFVEDGAEEKNEDADDEDRYTELPKAVREVVDMDDDPNEPTMTFRYFILSSFFVIMGAFLSQMGWFRTTHAPFSTFIVAIASHYFGRWWEQLLPDWSLRVGPWTLSLNPGPFGMKEHVLIVLTAGAGAHSNMGEILVSVKEIFYEESMNPMYAILFMWASMWTGFSYAAFARNFLVYNPEIPWPTALQQVAVFKALRGSRAKMQLPKTPTVVSAPVSRHHTPVTARFRGNTPGRAKFTVGTPSPAASPITAASPSPSPPPGFFQQREAAKLRSIQMKVFWVVFLAIFVWQFLPEFAFPMLSSLALFCWFAPRSAAVKFIGSGIGGMGFLNFTLDWSNVTSLVITQPWYVQVIIFIAFMINCWVLIPIAKFGHMWGGDTFDVMSNKLFTENGTHYPFHKIMTPTAEFNATAFEEIGMVRAGPQYMWGLFFQYASYTSALVWLGLFHGDDVWKVLKGQFGGGKKIVYNDKLNWIMKTYKEVPLKWYIILFVISFTINFLLVLKGELYLPWWTYIIALIIGATFLLPMGFVYAVSGFGVHVGILNELIFGYMAPSKHPLASLVYRTVSGQCWYRAATILEDQKIGHYLHIPPRDVFFSQIWGSIIGIPVNYITIRWILDTKMDYLTGKEKDPLNQWTGQTPNAYNSAAVQYGLVGPARLFRHPAYAPLPLGFILGAAAPFLVFYLHKRFPKRKFHLWNSTILFSSMGHFRGYISTGPLTSIILGFIARFWLFRFHHDDIWKPFAYMFGAASDAGFNLNMLFMFLLTSVFHKFKMPHWWGNDASSIERCFVN
;
A
#
# COMPACT_ATOMS: atom_id res chain seq x y z
N MET A 1 -48.44 -24.03 -25.93
CA MET A 1 -48.61 -25.44 -26.36
C MET A 1 -47.97 -26.32 -25.29
N SER A 2 -48.62 -27.43 -24.93
CA SER A 2 -48.16 -28.35 -23.88
C SER A 2 -47.53 -29.59 -24.52
N PHE A 3 -46.53 -30.20 -23.87
CA PHE A 3 -46.29 -31.65 -23.88
C PHE A 3 -45.38 -32.03 -22.69
N GLY A 4 -45.39 -33.30 -22.28
CA GLY A 4 -44.59 -33.82 -21.16
C GLY A 4 -44.86 -35.30 -20.87
N LEU A 5 -44.42 -35.75 -19.69
CA LEU A 5 -44.48 -37.13 -19.15
C LEU A 5 -43.56 -38.18 -19.81
N GLY A 6 -43.10 -39.12 -18.97
CA GLY A 6 -42.14 -40.18 -19.32
C GLY A 6 -41.40 -40.73 -18.10
N ILE A 7 -42.10 -41.44 -17.21
CA ILE A 7 -41.54 -42.09 -16.00
C ILE A 7 -41.56 -43.61 -16.18
N LEU A 8 -40.52 -44.32 -15.72
CA LEU A 8 -40.61 -45.74 -15.36
C LEU A 8 -39.63 -46.08 -14.21
N ASN A 9 -39.80 -47.25 -13.58
CA ASN A 9 -39.48 -47.45 -12.15
C ASN A 9 -38.83 -48.83 -11.84
N THR A 10 -37.80 -48.82 -10.99
CA THR A 10 -37.50 -49.81 -9.91
C THR A 10 -37.19 -51.30 -10.29
N PRO A 11 -36.86 -52.22 -9.33
CA PRO A 11 -35.74 -52.20 -8.36
C PRO A 11 -35.02 -53.59 -8.21
N THR A 12 -34.49 -53.88 -7.00
CA THR A 12 -33.83 -55.10 -6.46
C THR A 12 -32.31 -55.24 -6.73
N SER A 13 -31.39 -55.62 -5.82
CA SER A 13 -31.33 -56.03 -4.38
C SER A 13 -30.97 -57.50 -4.10
N ALA A 14 -29.73 -57.76 -3.64
CA ALA A 14 -29.33 -58.99 -2.94
C ALA A 14 -28.11 -58.74 -2.02
N THR A 15 -28.03 -59.48 -0.91
CA THR A 15 -26.96 -59.44 0.11
C THR A 15 -26.06 -60.67 -0.01
N TYR A 16 -24.83 -60.65 0.55
CA TYR A 16 -24.33 -61.58 1.59
C TYR A 16 -22.86 -61.27 1.95
N ALA A 17 -22.30 -61.93 2.98
CA ALA A 17 -21.09 -61.50 3.69
C ALA A 17 -20.02 -62.64 3.87
N PRO A 18 -19.12 -62.71 4.88
CA PRO A 18 -17.67 -62.82 4.60
C PRO A 18 -16.96 -64.07 5.18
N LEU A 19 -15.69 -64.29 4.78
CA LEU A 19 -14.76 -65.27 5.40
C LEU A 19 -13.31 -64.71 5.53
N ARG A 20 -12.43 -65.47 6.19
CA ARG A 20 -11.21 -65.02 6.93
C ARG A 20 -10.09 -66.11 6.89
N ASN A 21 -8.93 -65.82 7.51
CA ASN A 21 -7.78 -66.69 7.88
C ASN A 21 -6.68 -66.80 6.77
N GLU A 22 -5.41 -66.43 7.04
CA GLU A 22 -4.24 -67.25 7.54
C GLU A 22 -3.57 -68.08 6.41
N GLU A 23 -2.25 -68.29 6.24
CA GLU A 23 -0.93 -68.01 6.88
C GLU A 23 0.15 -68.04 5.73
N ASP A 24 1.46 -67.71 5.82
CA ASP A 24 2.33 -66.78 6.59
C ASP A 24 3.78 -66.82 5.96
N HIS A 25 4.83 -66.35 6.66
CA HIS A 25 6.29 -66.49 6.45
C HIS A 25 6.99 -65.69 5.32
N GLY A 26 8.16 -65.10 5.63
CA GLY A 26 9.20 -64.73 4.64
C GLY A 26 10.02 -63.45 4.91
N HIS A 27 11.28 -63.57 5.35
CA HIS A 27 12.22 -62.43 5.49
C HIS A 27 12.97 -62.07 4.19
N ALA A 28 13.02 -60.79 3.83
CA ALA A 28 14.04 -60.19 2.95
C ALA A 28 14.23 -58.68 3.24
N ARG A 29 15.30 -58.04 2.71
CA ARG A 29 15.74 -56.68 3.11
C ARG A 29 15.63 -55.62 2.01
N SER A 30 14.99 -54.48 2.33
CA SER A 30 15.30 -53.11 1.86
C SER A 30 15.14 -52.78 0.35
N PRO A 31 15.18 -51.49 -0.06
CA PRO A 31 14.31 -50.42 0.42
C PRO A 31 13.63 -49.65 -0.74
N SER A 32 12.33 -49.37 -0.65
CA SER A 32 11.57 -48.66 -1.70
C SER A 32 10.96 -47.33 -1.21
N TYR A 33 11.25 -46.23 -1.92
CA TYR A 33 10.64 -44.91 -1.67
C TYR A 33 9.11 -44.95 -1.93
N GLY A 34 8.32 -44.88 -0.87
CA GLY A 34 6.86 -44.76 -0.94
C GLY A 34 6.41 -43.28 -0.98
N MET A 35 5.88 -42.83 -2.11
CA MET A 35 5.38 -41.45 -2.28
C MET A 35 3.97 -41.32 -1.67
N GLY A 36 3.89 -41.15 -0.34
CA GLY A 36 2.63 -41.01 0.37
C GLY A 36 1.93 -39.68 0.09
N MET A 37 0.69 -39.72 -0.41
CA MET A 37 -0.17 -38.53 -0.46
C MET A 37 -0.59 -38.12 0.96
N PRO A 38 -0.41 -36.85 1.36
CA PRO A 38 -1.01 -36.35 2.60
C PRO A 38 -2.54 -36.37 2.52
N SER A 39 -3.19 -36.77 3.62
CA SER A 39 -4.64 -36.71 3.77
C SER A 39 -5.15 -35.26 3.67
N ARG A 40 -6.37 -35.07 3.15
CA ARG A 40 -6.98 -33.74 2.95
C ARG A 40 -7.09 -32.96 4.28
N PRO A 41 -6.39 -31.82 4.47
CA PRO A 41 -6.58 -30.97 5.63
C PRO A 41 -7.82 -30.06 5.47
N SER A 42 -8.46 -29.71 6.59
CA SER A 42 -9.65 -28.85 6.65
C SER A 42 -9.38 -27.41 6.17
N ILE A 43 -10.45 -26.71 5.75
CA ILE A 43 -10.38 -25.35 5.19
C ILE A 43 -10.38 -24.30 6.32
N GLU A 44 -9.20 -24.11 6.92
CA GLU A 44 -8.96 -23.06 7.89
C GLU A 44 -8.21 -21.89 7.27
N LEU A 45 -8.95 -20.86 6.83
CA LEU A 45 -8.41 -19.51 6.66
C LEU A 45 -8.41 -18.80 8.02
N PHE A 46 -7.27 -18.26 8.44
CA PHE A 46 -7.15 -17.60 9.74
C PHE A 46 -7.95 -16.30 9.83
N SER A 47 -8.62 -16.15 10.96
CA SER A 47 -9.10 -14.88 11.52
C SER A 47 -8.44 -14.73 12.90
N SER A 48 -8.31 -13.51 13.44
CA SER A 48 -7.67 -13.29 14.75
C SER A 48 -8.31 -14.07 15.91
N SER A 49 -9.56 -14.52 15.75
CA SER A 49 -10.29 -15.33 16.72
C SER A 49 -9.82 -16.79 16.86
N THR A 50 -9.28 -17.44 15.82
CA THR A 50 -8.96 -18.89 15.92
C THR A 50 -7.74 -19.18 16.78
N LEU A 51 -6.89 -18.17 17.04
CA LEU A 51 -5.72 -18.32 17.91
C LEU A 51 -6.05 -18.70 19.37
N ARG A 52 -7.30 -18.49 19.82
CA ARG A 52 -7.74 -18.85 21.18
C ARG A 52 -8.03 -20.34 21.33
N ASP A 53 -8.69 -20.95 20.36
CA ASP A 53 -9.27 -22.30 20.53
C ASP A 53 -8.20 -23.41 20.54
N ASP A 54 -7.09 -23.20 19.81
CA ASP A 54 -5.98 -24.16 19.76
C ASP A 54 -5.09 -24.09 21.02
N ILE A 55 -4.76 -22.88 21.49
CA ILE A 55 -4.00 -22.66 22.74
C ILE A 55 -4.74 -23.26 23.96
N PHE A 56 -6.08 -23.21 23.96
CA PHE A 56 -6.89 -23.84 25.01
C PHE A 56 -6.80 -25.37 25.02
N LYS A 57 -6.68 -26.03 23.85
CA LYS A 57 -6.51 -27.48 23.77
C LYS A 57 -5.12 -27.92 24.21
N GLU A 58 -4.09 -27.18 23.82
CA GLU A 58 -2.70 -27.51 24.17
C GLU A 58 -2.50 -27.46 25.70
N LYS A 59 -3.07 -26.46 26.38
CA LYS A 59 -3.04 -26.39 27.86
C LYS A 59 -3.95 -27.40 28.57
N GLN A 60 -5.03 -27.89 27.95
CA GLN A 60 -5.83 -28.98 28.52
C GLN A 60 -5.16 -30.36 28.40
N GLY A 61 -4.14 -30.51 27.55
CA GLY A 61 -3.35 -31.75 27.44
C GLY A 61 -2.21 -31.90 28.44
N GLN A 62 -2.01 -30.93 29.35
CA GLN A 62 -0.86 -30.90 30.27
C GLN A 62 -1.21 -30.81 31.77
N LEU A 63 -2.50 -30.74 32.14
CA LEU A 63 -2.98 -30.87 33.52
C LEU A 63 -3.90 -32.09 33.62
N SER A 64 -3.32 -33.27 33.87
CA SER A 64 -4.06 -34.49 34.20
C SER A 64 -3.19 -35.49 34.98
N ASP A 65 -2.63 -35.04 36.09
CA ASP A 65 -2.21 -35.88 37.21
C ASP A 65 -2.41 -35.08 38.51
N ASP A 66 -2.41 -35.78 39.66
CA ASP A 66 -2.86 -35.31 40.98
C ASP A 66 -4.35 -34.89 41.08
N GLY A 67 -4.99 -35.23 42.20
CA GLY A 67 -6.36 -34.82 42.51
C GLY A 67 -6.78 -35.13 43.95
N ASP A 68 -7.81 -34.43 44.44
CA ASP A 68 -8.54 -34.77 45.67
C ASP A 68 -9.96 -34.13 45.66
N GLU A 69 -10.77 -34.41 46.68
CA GLU A 69 -12.23 -34.16 46.78
C GLU A 69 -12.66 -32.68 46.99
N GLY A 70 -13.94 -32.36 46.67
CA GLY A 70 -14.65 -31.28 47.40
C GLY A 70 -15.71 -30.39 46.69
N LEU A 71 -16.99 -30.78 46.80
CA LEU A 71 -18.18 -29.93 47.07
C LEU A 71 -18.74 -28.90 46.03
N ASP A 72 -19.78 -29.36 45.31
CA ASP A 72 -21.09 -28.73 44.99
C ASP A 72 -21.32 -27.35 44.31
N THR A 73 -22.15 -27.45 43.26
CA THR A 73 -23.16 -26.49 42.71
C THR A 73 -22.73 -25.33 41.79
N PRO A 74 -23.62 -24.89 40.85
CA PRO A 74 -23.15 -24.35 39.56
C PRO A 74 -23.45 -22.86 39.32
N LEU A 75 -22.62 -22.20 38.49
CA LEU A 75 -22.94 -20.91 37.88
C LEU A 75 -22.68 -20.90 36.36
N ILE A 76 -23.76 -20.90 35.58
CA ILE A 76 -23.71 -20.61 34.14
C ILE A 76 -23.81 -19.09 33.93
N ALA A 77 -22.68 -18.38 34.09
CA ALA A 77 -22.54 -16.98 33.68
C ALA A 77 -21.07 -16.55 33.51
N SER A 78 -20.86 -15.47 32.75
CA SER A 78 -19.59 -14.73 32.57
C SER A 78 -18.34 -15.51 32.14
N ALA A 79 -18.16 -15.68 30.82
CA ALA A 79 -16.88 -16.02 30.19
C ALA A 79 -16.63 -15.14 28.95
N THR A 80 -16.59 -13.82 29.14
CA THR A 80 -16.31 -12.86 28.05
C THR A 80 -15.60 -11.61 28.60
N ARG A 81 -14.53 -11.19 27.93
CA ARG A 81 -13.53 -10.18 28.34
C ARG A 81 -12.66 -10.59 29.53
N GLN A 82 -11.39 -10.85 29.24
CA GLN A 82 -10.28 -10.03 29.73
C GLN A 82 -9.16 -10.07 28.69
N GLY A 83 -8.65 -8.88 28.32
CA GLY A 83 -7.20 -8.71 28.21
C GLY A 83 -6.71 -8.46 29.62
N ARG A 84 -5.53 -8.96 30.00
CA ARG A 84 -5.08 -8.92 31.39
C ARG A 84 -4.65 -7.49 31.74
N PHE A 85 -5.51 -6.78 32.47
CA PHE A 85 -5.14 -5.50 33.07
C PHE A 85 -4.08 -5.77 34.14
N VAL A 86 -2.94 -5.09 34.04
CA VAL A 86 -1.95 -5.02 35.12
C VAL A 86 -2.32 -3.81 35.97
N GLU A 87 -2.57 -4.03 37.25
CA GLU A 87 -2.65 -2.96 38.25
C GLU A 87 -1.23 -2.63 38.74
N ASP A 88 -0.99 -1.37 39.12
CA ASP A 88 0.30 -0.91 39.68
C ASP A 88 0.48 -1.42 41.13
N GLY A 89 0.56 -2.74 41.29
CA GLY A 89 0.93 -3.44 42.53
C GLY A 89 2.37 -3.91 42.46
N ALA A 90 3.18 -3.56 43.46
CA ALA A 90 4.60 -3.88 43.49
C ALA A 90 4.85 -5.34 43.87
N GLU A 91 4.96 -6.20 42.85
CA GLU A 91 5.51 -7.56 42.95
C GLU A 91 6.73 -7.65 42.03
N GLU A 92 7.86 -8.16 42.52
CA GLU A 92 9.06 -8.41 41.69
C GLU A 92 8.78 -9.58 40.73
N LYS A 93 8.41 -9.25 39.49
CA LYS A 93 8.15 -10.21 38.41
C LYS A 93 9.34 -10.32 37.48
N ASN A 94 9.66 -11.55 37.06
CA ASN A 94 10.76 -11.85 36.15
C ASN A 94 10.58 -11.11 34.82
N GLU A 95 11.47 -10.17 34.50
CA GLU A 95 11.36 -9.32 33.31
C GLU A 95 11.30 -10.15 32.01
N ASP A 96 12.04 -11.27 31.94
CA ASP A 96 12.07 -12.17 30.77
C ASP A 96 10.71 -12.82 30.47
N ALA A 97 9.98 -13.24 31.51
CA ALA A 97 8.67 -13.89 31.35
C ALA A 97 7.60 -12.87 30.90
N ASP A 98 7.68 -11.66 31.45
CA ASP A 98 6.84 -10.54 31.04
C ASP A 98 7.14 -10.13 29.59
N ASP A 99 8.37 -10.28 29.11
CA ASP A 99 8.77 -9.90 27.74
C ASP A 99 8.32 -10.92 26.67
N GLU A 100 8.31 -12.23 26.97
CA GLU A 100 7.68 -13.23 26.09
C GLU A 100 6.16 -13.01 25.98
N ASP A 101 5.46 -12.81 27.10
CA ASP A 101 4.01 -12.52 27.10
C ASP A 101 3.71 -11.31 26.19
N ARG A 102 4.43 -10.18 26.37
CA ARG A 102 4.33 -8.97 25.53
C ARG A 102 4.70 -9.17 24.06
N TYR A 103 5.53 -10.17 23.74
CA TYR A 103 5.82 -10.55 22.35
C TYR A 103 4.69 -11.39 21.74
N THR A 104 4.05 -12.28 22.51
CA THR A 104 2.93 -13.09 22.00
C THR A 104 1.69 -12.28 21.63
N GLU A 105 1.46 -11.14 22.30
CA GLU A 105 0.36 -10.20 21.97
C GLU A 105 0.45 -9.63 20.53
N LEU A 106 1.65 -9.55 19.95
CA LEU A 106 1.84 -9.04 18.59
C LEU A 106 1.29 -10.04 17.54
N PRO A 107 0.57 -9.58 16.49
CA PRO A 107 0.13 -10.46 15.40
C PRO A 107 1.31 -11.15 14.70
N LYS A 108 1.14 -12.42 14.29
CA LYS A 108 2.18 -13.22 13.62
C LYS A 108 2.84 -12.47 12.45
N ALA A 109 2.05 -11.82 11.59
CA ALA A 109 2.54 -11.04 10.45
C ALA A 109 3.43 -9.84 10.84
N VAL A 110 3.27 -9.28 12.04
CA VAL A 110 4.16 -8.24 12.59
C VAL A 110 5.44 -8.89 13.12
N ARG A 111 5.31 -9.94 13.95
CA ARG A 111 6.44 -10.68 14.55
C ARG A 111 7.42 -11.26 13.53
N GLU A 112 6.95 -11.66 12.35
CA GLU A 112 7.78 -12.24 11.30
C GLU A 112 8.55 -11.18 10.48
N VAL A 113 8.05 -9.94 10.45
CA VAL A 113 8.59 -8.85 9.62
C VAL A 113 9.43 -7.87 10.42
N VAL A 114 8.98 -7.44 11.60
CA VAL A 114 9.69 -6.48 12.47
C VAL A 114 10.92 -7.13 13.11
N ASP A 115 12.04 -6.40 13.23
CA ASP A 115 13.15 -6.74 14.14
C ASP A 115 12.85 -6.06 15.49
N MET A 116 12.96 -6.77 16.62
CA MET A 116 12.65 -6.23 17.96
C MET A 116 13.85 -5.52 18.64
N ASP A 117 15.00 -5.46 17.98
CA ASP A 117 16.21 -4.81 18.48
C ASP A 117 16.19 -3.30 18.20
N ASP A 118 16.67 -2.50 19.15
CA ASP A 118 16.76 -1.04 19.01
C ASP A 118 18.04 -0.44 19.62
N ASP A 119 18.53 0.66 19.03
CA ASP A 119 19.57 1.53 19.59
C ASP A 119 19.06 2.97 19.67
N PRO A 120 18.67 3.47 20.87
CA PRO A 120 18.19 4.83 21.07
C PRO A 120 19.20 5.95 20.74
N ASN A 121 20.48 5.62 20.52
CA ASN A 121 21.54 6.59 20.23
C ASN A 121 21.87 6.71 18.74
N GLU A 122 21.29 5.87 17.87
CA GLU A 122 21.53 5.95 16.42
C GLU A 122 21.02 7.30 15.86
N PRO A 123 21.87 8.09 15.18
CA PRO A 123 21.49 9.43 14.71
C PRO A 123 20.42 9.40 13.61
N THR A 124 19.49 10.35 13.69
CA THR A 124 18.30 10.42 12.84
C THR A 124 18.36 11.56 11.82
N MET A 125 18.43 12.81 12.28
CA MET A 125 18.49 14.01 11.43
C MET A 125 19.92 14.53 11.26
N THR A 126 20.67 13.87 10.39
CA THR A 126 22.00 14.31 9.98
C THR A 126 21.94 15.42 8.92
N PHE A 127 23.06 16.09 8.65
CA PHE A 127 23.23 16.96 7.47
C PHE A 127 22.97 16.20 6.15
N ARG A 128 23.42 14.93 6.07
CA ARG A 128 23.22 13.99 4.96
C ARG A 128 21.72 13.69 4.72
N TYR A 129 20.92 13.50 5.77
CA TYR A 129 19.47 13.35 5.70
C TYR A 129 18.82 14.57 5.05
N PHE A 130 19.17 15.78 5.46
CA PHE A 130 18.57 17.00 4.89
C PHE A 130 18.85 17.13 3.39
N ILE A 131 20.07 16.86 2.93
CA ILE A 131 20.42 16.97 1.50
C ILE A 131 19.77 15.85 0.68
N LEU A 132 19.90 14.59 1.10
CA LEU A 132 19.35 13.45 0.33
C LEU A 132 17.82 13.50 0.28
N SER A 133 17.15 13.79 1.40
CA SER A 133 15.69 13.88 1.40
C SER A 133 15.17 15.03 0.54
N SER A 134 15.81 16.21 0.58
CA SER A 134 15.44 17.35 -0.28
C SER A 134 15.58 17.00 -1.77
N PHE A 135 16.66 16.33 -2.16
CA PHE A 135 16.87 15.89 -3.54
C PHE A 135 15.76 14.93 -4.02
N PHE A 136 15.42 13.91 -3.23
CA PHE A 136 14.36 12.96 -3.59
C PHE A 136 12.96 13.58 -3.57
N VAL A 137 12.68 14.54 -2.68
CA VAL A 137 11.42 15.30 -2.70
C VAL A 137 11.30 16.16 -3.95
N ILE A 138 12.33 16.92 -4.34
CA ILE A 138 12.29 17.78 -5.53
C ILE A 138 12.06 16.94 -6.80
N MET A 139 12.84 15.86 -6.98
CA MET A 139 12.69 14.96 -8.11
C MET A 139 11.30 14.28 -8.13
N GLY A 140 10.83 13.82 -6.98
CA GLY A 140 9.56 13.12 -6.87
C GLY A 140 8.32 13.99 -7.06
N ALA A 141 8.36 15.23 -6.54
CA ALA A 141 7.31 16.23 -6.72
C ALA A 141 7.14 16.58 -8.21
N PHE A 142 8.23 16.91 -8.89
CA PHE A 142 8.23 17.21 -10.33
C PHE A 142 7.64 16.05 -11.15
N LEU A 143 8.14 14.82 -10.95
CA LEU A 143 7.66 13.65 -11.69
C LEU A 143 6.19 13.31 -11.41
N SER A 144 5.75 13.38 -10.14
CA SER A 144 4.37 13.09 -9.76
C SER A 144 3.40 14.14 -10.30
N GLN A 145 3.77 15.42 -10.25
CA GLN A 145 2.93 16.50 -10.76
C GLN A 145 2.77 16.44 -12.29
N MET A 146 3.82 16.06 -13.04
CA MET A 146 3.71 15.79 -14.48
C MET A 146 2.69 14.67 -14.77
N GLY A 147 2.60 13.66 -13.92
CA GLY A 147 1.68 12.54 -14.11
C GLY A 147 0.20 12.93 -14.09
N TRP A 148 -0.16 13.94 -13.29
CA TRP A 148 -1.54 14.39 -13.08
C TRP A 148 -2.25 14.88 -14.38
N PHE A 149 -1.48 15.44 -15.32
CA PHE A 149 -1.99 15.99 -16.58
C PHE A 149 -2.01 14.99 -17.74
N ARG A 150 -1.33 13.83 -17.59
CA ARG A 150 -1.09 12.86 -18.67
C ARG A 150 -2.13 11.73 -18.67
N THR A 151 -2.27 11.09 -19.83
CA THR A 151 -3.14 9.91 -20.05
C THR A 151 -2.65 8.71 -19.26
N THR A 152 -1.33 8.51 -19.20
CA THR A 152 -0.65 7.48 -18.41
C THR A 152 0.56 8.10 -17.71
N HIS A 153 0.86 7.62 -16.50
CA HIS A 153 2.04 8.04 -15.74
C HIS A 153 2.46 6.96 -14.76
N ALA A 154 3.72 6.99 -14.33
CA ALA A 154 4.23 6.14 -13.28
C ALA A 154 4.32 6.91 -11.95
N PRO A 155 3.85 6.33 -10.83
CA PRO A 155 3.98 6.95 -9.51
C PRO A 155 5.44 6.97 -9.06
N PHE A 156 5.83 8.02 -8.32
CA PHE A 156 7.18 8.13 -7.79
C PHE A 156 7.42 7.13 -6.65
N SER A 157 8.08 6.01 -6.97
CA SER A 157 8.21 4.87 -6.05
C SER A 157 9.12 5.16 -4.85
N THR A 158 8.56 5.09 -3.65
CA THR A 158 9.32 5.12 -2.38
C THR A 158 10.32 3.96 -2.27
N PHE A 159 10.08 2.82 -2.91
CA PHE A 159 11.07 1.73 -2.98
C PHE A 159 12.32 2.13 -3.77
N ILE A 160 12.18 2.88 -4.88
CA ILE A 160 13.34 3.42 -5.62
C ILE A 160 14.12 4.38 -4.73
N VAL A 161 13.44 5.25 -3.98
CA VAL A 161 14.09 6.15 -3.01
C VAL A 161 14.82 5.35 -1.94
N ALA A 162 14.21 4.30 -1.37
CA ALA A 162 14.82 3.43 -0.37
C ALA A 162 16.10 2.76 -0.90
N ILE A 163 16.09 2.24 -2.12
CA ILE A 163 17.28 1.66 -2.75
C ILE A 163 18.34 2.75 -2.99
N ALA A 164 17.98 3.84 -3.66
CA ALA A 164 18.94 4.88 -4.09
C ALA A 164 19.59 5.57 -2.90
N SER A 165 18.80 6.02 -1.91
CA SER A 165 19.31 6.60 -0.65
C SER A 165 20.23 5.65 0.12
N HIS A 166 20.04 4.34 0.02
CA HIS A 166 20.93 3.36 0.65
C HIS A 166 22.34 3.38 0.06
N TYR A 167 22.47 3.55 -1.26
CA TYR A 167 23.77 3.66 -1.92
C TYR A 167 24.38 5.05 -1.78
N PHE A 168 23.60 6.12 -2.01
CA PHE A 168 24.08 7.49 -1.82
C PHE A 168 24.50 7.78 -0.38
N GLY A 169 23.78 7.26 0.63
CA GLY A 169 24.13 7.41 2.04
C GLY A 169 25.46 6.73 2.41
N ARG A 170 25.72 5.55 1.86
CA ARG A 170 26.99 4.81 2.00
C ARG A 170 28.14 5.46 1.23
N TRP A 171 27.89 5.98 0.03
CA TRP A 171 28.91 6.73 -0.72
C TRP A 171 29.27 8.04 0.00
N TRP A 172 28.30 8.72 0.61
CA TRP A 172 28.53 9.88 1.46
C TRP A 172 29.42 9.55 2.66
N GLU A 173 29.13 8.45 3.36
CA GLU A 173 29.95 7.92 4.47
C GLU A 173 31.40 7.60 4.07
N GLN A 174 31.63 7.20 2.80
CA GLN A 174 32.93 6.75 2.31
C GLN A 174 33.75 7.81 1.58
N LEU A 175 33.11 8.87 1.05
CA LEU A 175 33.76 9.86 0.19
C LEU A 175 33.95 11.23 0.85
N LEU A 176 33.15 11.58 1.86
CA LEU A 176 33.22 12.89 2.51
C LEU A 176 33.94 12.81 3.87
N PRO A 177 34.94 13.68 4.11
CA PRO A 177 35.67 13.70 5.37
C PRO A 177 34.83 14.24 6.52
N ASP A 178 35.24 13.89 7.75
CA ASP A 178 34.59 14.24 9.02
C ASP A 178 34.78 15.73 9.41
N TRP A 179 34.54 16.65 8.48
CA TRP A 179 34.69 18.08 8.68
C TRP A 179 33.49 18.65 9.47
N SER A 180 33.79 19.29 10.60
CA SER A 180 32.82 20.01 11.42
C SER A 180 32.84 21.52 11.11
N LEU A 181 31.85 21.97 10.34
CA LEU A 181 31.64 23.38 10.02
C LEU A 181 30.89 24.09 11.15
N ARG A 182 31.52 25.08 11.78
CA ARG A 182 30.85 25.97 12.75
C ARG A 182 30.12 27.08 12.00
N VAL A 183 28.79 27.04 12.05
CA VAL A 183 27.90 28.04 11.44
C VAL A 183 27.17 28.77 12.57
N GLY A 184 27.76 29.87 13.02
CA GLY A 184 27.30 30.60 14.20
C GLY A 184 27.33 29.72 15.46
N PRO A 185 26.22 29.59 16.23
CA PRO A 185 26.17 28.76 17.43
C PRO A 185 26.09 27.25 17.13
N TRP A 186 25.91 26.84 15.87
CA TRP A 186 25.71 25.44 15.49
C TRP A 186 26.98 24.83 14.89
N THR A 187 27.24 23.56 15.19
CA THR A 187 28.32 22.78 14.57
C THR A 187 27.70 21.71 13.68
N LEU A 188 27.85 21.86 12.36
CA LEU A 188 27.38 20.91 11.36
C LEU A 188 28.52 19.97 10.98
N SER A 189 28.41 18.67 11.29
CA SER A 189 29.32 17.68 10.71
C SER A 189 28.84 17.27 9.31
N LEU A 190 29.75 17.34 8.33
CA LEU A 190 29.55 16.83 6.98
C LEU A 190 29.37 15.30 6.95
N ASN A 191 30.04 14.60 7.86
CA ASN A 191 29.91 13.17 8.10
C ASN A 191 29.82 12.93 9.62
N PRO A 192 28.61 12.81 10.21
CA PRO A 192 28.44 12.63 11.66
C PRO A 192 28.63 11.17 12.12
N GLY A 193 28.97 10.25 11.21
CA GLY A 193 29.15 8.83 11.51
C GLY A 193 28.56 7.91 10.43
N PRO A 194 28.65 6.59 10.65
CA PRO A 194 28.20 5.59 9.69
C PRO A 194 26.71 5.73 9.38
N PHE A 195 26.29 5.38 8.16
CA PHE A 195 24.91 5.55 7.72
C PHE A 195 23.96 4.68 8.56
N GLY A 196 23.08 5.35 9.31
CA GLY A 196 22.16 4.75 10.26
C GLY A 196 20.89 4.20 9.61
N MET A 197 20.27 3.22 10.26
CA MET A 197 19.00 2.66 9.80
C MET A 197 17.86 3.69 9.92
N LYS A 198 17.79 4.43 11.03
CA LYS A 198 16.74 5.43 11.26
C LYS A 198 16.90 6.64 10.32
N GLU A 199 18.13 7.11 10.12
CA GLU A 199 18.46 8.12 9.11
C GLU A 199 17.99 7.68 7.71
N HIS A 200 18.28 6.44 7.31
CA HIS A 200 17.89 5.89 6.01
C HIS A 200 16.37 5.88 5.81
N VAL A 201 15.61 5.40 6.79
CA VAL A 201 14.14 5.36 6.70
C VAL A 201 13.55 6.76 6.68
N LEU A 202 14.06 7.70 7.49
CA LEU A 202 13.58 9.09 7.51
C LEU A 202 13.72 9.78 6.15
N ILE A 203 14.80 9.53 5.38
CA ILE A 203 14.94 10.05 4.01
C ILE A 203 13.77 9.60 3.13
N VAL A 204 13.35 8.33 3.25
CA VAL A 204 12.25 7.75 2.46
C VAL A 204 10.89 8.24 2.92
N LEU A 205 10.64 8.36 4.23
CA LEU A 205 9.39 8.92 4.77
C LEU A 205 9.21 10.38 4.37
N THR A 206 10.27 11.19 4.42
CA THR A 206 10.26 12.57 3.90
C THR A 206 9.94 12.62 2.40
N ALA A 207 10.55 11.72 1.60
CA ALA A 207 10.23 11.62 0.18
C ALA A 207 8.78 11.20 -0.06
N GLY A 208 8.25 10.23 0.69
CA GLY A 208 6.84 9.81 0.64
C GLY A 208 5.88 10.96 0.96
N ALA A 209 6.13 11.71 2.03
CA ALA A 209 5.31 12.85 2.42
C ALA A 209 5.39 14.03 1.44
N GLY A 210 6.56 14.30 0.85
CA GLY A 210 6.81 15.46 -0.02
C GLY A 210 6.58 15.26 -1.52
N ALA A 211 6.83 14.07 -2.06
CA ALA A 211 6.83 13.84 -3.51
C ALA A 211 5.44 13.69 -4.13
N HIS A 212 4.44 13.22 -3.39
CA HIS A 212 3.13 12.89 -3.96
C HIS A 212 2.27 14.16 -4.18
N SER A 213 1.60 14.23 -5.33
CA SER A 213 0.81 15.40 -5.78
C SER A 213 -0.33 15.78 -4.80
N ASN A 214 -0.64 17.06 -4.68
CA ASN A 214 -1.36 17.64 -3.56
C ASN A 214 -2.67 18.28 -4.03
N MET A 215 -3.84 17.82 -3.54
CA MET A 215 -5.16 18.18 -4.09
C MET A 215 -5.46 19.68 -4.25
N GLY A 216 -4.72 20.59 -3.60
CA GLY A 216 -4.75 22.02 -3.93
C GLY A 216 -4.44 22.33 -5.41
N GLU A 217 -3.68 21.47 -6.09
CA GLU A 217 -3.43 21.48 -7.54
C GLU A 217 -4.72 21.46 -8.38
N ILE A 218 -5.80 20.84 -7.88
CA ILE A 218 -7.09 20.74 -8.57
C ILE A 218 -7.66 22.15 -8.78
N LEU A 219 -7.63 23.02 -7.76
CA LEU A 219 -8.05 24.41 -7.91
C LEU A 219 -7.11 25.16 -8.87
N VAL A 220 -5.79 25.09 -8.63
CA VAL A 220 -4.78 25.87 -9.37
C VAL A 220 -4.87 25.61 -10.88
N SER A 221 -5.09 24.35 -11.28
CA SER A 221 -5.13 23.93 -12.68
C SER A 221 -6.52 24.03 -13.32
N VAL A 222 -7.60 23.57 -12.65
CA VAL A 222 -8.94 23.59 -13.23
C VAL A 222 -9.43 25.03 -13.42
N LYS A 223 -9.08 25.95 -12.51
CA LYS A 223 -9.36 27.39 -12.65
C LYS A 223 -8.82 27.93 -13.97
N GLU A 224 -7.58 27.62 -14.31
CA GLU A 224 -6.93 28.20 -15.49
C GLU A 224 -7.29 27.46 -16.80
N ILE A 225 -7.40 26.13 -16.78
CA ILE A 225 -7.71 25.31 -17.97
C ILE A 225 -9.14 25.54 -18.49
N PHE A 226 -10.12 25.76 -17.59
CA PHE A 226 -11.55 25.78 -17.95
C PHE A 226 -12.29 27.10 -17.64
N TYR A 227 -11.67 28.01 -16.89
CA TYR A 227 -12.26 29.33 -16.58
C TYR A 227 -11.35 30.49 -17.02
N GLU A 228 -10.18 30.20 -17.59
CA GLU A 228 -9.18 31.16 -18.11
C GLU A 228 -8.70 32.21 -17.08
N GLU A 229 -9.00 32.02 -15.79
CA GLU A 229 -8.55 32.86 -14.70
C GLU A 229 -7.24 32.33 -14.09
N SER A 230 -6.27 33.21 -13.84
CA SER A 230 -5.09 32.86 -13.03
C SER A 230 -5.35 33.05 -11.52
N MET A 231 -4.54 32.40 -10.68
CA MET A 231 -4.47 32.65 -9.23
C MET A 231 -3.05 33.10 -8.86
N ASN A 232 -2.95 34.07 -7.95
CA ASN A 232 -1.66 34.61 -7.52
C ASN A 232 -0.74 33.50 -6.97
N PRO A 233 0.55 33.44 -7.38
CA PRO A 233 1.48 32.39 -6.97
C PRO A 233 1.58 32.20 -5.45
N MET A 234 1.55 33.29 -4.68
CA MET A 234 1.64 33.22 -3.23
C MET A 234 0.39 32.57 -2.63
N TYR A 235 -0.80 32.93 -3.11
CA TYR A 235 -2.06 32.36 -2.64
C TYR A 235 -2.19 30.88 -3.02
N ALA A 236 -1.73 30.50 -4.23
CA ALA A 236 -1.69 29.11 -4.67
C ALA A 236 -0.82 28.23 -3.75
N ILE A 237 0.42 28.65 -3.49
CA ILE A 237 1.36 27.91 -2.62
C ILE A 237 0.84 27.87 -1.17
N LEU A 238 0.32 28.98 -0.64
CA LEU A 238 -0.27 29.04 0.70
C LEU A 238 -1.49 28.11 0.84
N PHE A 239 -2.41 28.10 -0.14
CA PHE A 239 -3.55 27.18 -0.16
C PHE A 239 -3.11 25.71 -0.23
N MET A 240 -2.07 25.40 -1.02
CA MET A 240 -1.52 24.05 -1.14
C MET A 240 -0.88 23.58 0.18
N TRP A 241 -0.06 24.41 0.84
CA TRP A 241 0.52 24.10 2.16
C TRP A 241 -0.57 23.94 3.22
N ALA A 242 -1.50 24.89 3.33
CA ALA A 242 -2.56 24.85 4.32
C ALA A 242 -3.48 23.62 4.13
N SER A 243 -3.80 23.23 2.90
CA SER A 243 -4.57 22.01 2.62
C SER A 243 -3.83 20.74 3.08
N MET A 244 -2.51 20.67 2.84
CA MET A 244 -1.67 19.54 3.27
C MET A 244 -1.54 19.46 4.79
N TRP A 245 -1.19 20.57 5.44
CA TRP A 245 -0.99 20.68 6.89
C TRP A 245 -2.29 20.47 7.69
N THR A 246 -3.44 20.82 7.12
CA THR A 246 -4.74 20.45 7.70
C THR A 246 -4.86 18.93 7.81
N GLY A 247 -4.58 18.18 6.73
CA GLY A 247 -4.53 16.71 6.76
C GLY A 247 -3.52 16.14 7.74
N PHE A 248 -2.32 16.74 7.85
CA PHE A 248 -1.30 16.32 8.81
C PHE A 248 -1.76 16.51 10.26
N SER A 249 -2.40 17.63 10.58
CA SER A 249 -2.93 17.88 11.93
C SER A 249 -4.01 16.87 12.33
N TYR A 250 -4.77 16.34 11.36
CA TYR A 250 -5.88 15.42 11.60
C TYR A 250 -5.43 14.00 12.00
N ALA A 251 -4.21 13.60 11.65
CA ALA A 251 -3.62 12.34 12.13
C ALA A 251 -3.62 12.23 13.68
N ALA A 252 -3.59 13.36 14.41
CA ALA A 252 -3.68 13.39 15.87
C ALA A 252 -4.91 12.66 16.44
N PHE A 253 -6.06 12.74 15.76
CA PHE A 253 -7.29 12.10 16.23
C PHE A 253 -7.17 10.58 16.18
N ALA A 254 -6.74 10.03 15.03
CA ALA A 254 -6.77 8.61 14.77
C ALA A 254 -5.50 7.84 15.20
N ARG A 255 -4.35 8.51 15.44
CA ARG A 255 -3.07 7.84 15.77
C ARG A 255 -3.17 6.88 16.96
N ASN A 256 -3.92 7.25 18.01
CA ASN A 256 -4.05 6.43 19.22
C ASN A 256 -4.85 5.13 18.96
N PHE A 257 -5.67 5.10 17.92
CA PHE A 257 -6.41 3.92 17.48
C PHE A 257 -5.64 3.12 16.43
N LEU A 258 -5.16 3.79 15.37
CA LEU A 258 -4.63 3.12 14.18
C LEU A 258 -3.13 2.84 14.23
N VAL A 259 -2.33 3.66 14.91
CA VAL A 259 -0.86 3.48 14.98
C VAL A 259 -0.49 2.61 16.18
N TYR A 260 -0.90 2.97 17.38
CA TYR A 260 -0.45 2.27 18.60
C TYR A 260 -1.17 0.95 18.90
N ASN A 261 -2.34 0.66 18.30
CA ASN A 261 -2.97 -0.65 18.50
C ASN A 261 -2.13 -1.75 17.79
N PRO A 262 -1.63 -2.79 18.49
CA PRO A 262 -0.87 -3.88 17.89
C PRO A 262 -1.71 -4.74 16.94
N GLU A 263 -3.03 -4.86 17.15
CA GLU A 263 -3.94 -5.68 16.33
C GLU A 263 -4.08 -5.20 14.87
N ILE A 264 -3.76 -3.92 14.60
CA ILE A 264 -3.96 -3.29 13.29
C ILE A 264 -2.65 -3.42 12.46
N PRO A 265 -2.64 -4.22 11.37
CA PRO A 265 -1.40 -4.74 10.79
C PRO A 265 -0.77 -3.88 9.69
N TRP A 266 -1.49 -2.90 9.10
CA TRP A 266 -1.02 -2.06 7.99
C TRP A 266 -0.24 -2.83 6.90
N PRO A 267 -0.92 -3.62 6.04
CA PRO A 267 -0.27 -4.60 5.16
C PRO A 267 0.75 -4.02 4.17
N THR A 268 0.60 -2.75 3.80
CA THR A 268 1.50 -1.97 2.93
C THR A 268 2.74 -1.47 3.69
N ALA A 269 2.59 -1.01 4.94
CA ALA A 269 3.70 -0.66 5.83
C ALA A 269 4.65 -1.84 6.05
N LEU A 270 4.11 -3.04 6.29
CA LEU A 270 4.92 -4.27 6.48
C LEU A 270 5.82 -4.59 5.27
N GLN A 271 5.38 -4.30 4.04
CA GLN A 271 6.21 -4.46 2.85
C GLN A 271 7.43 -3.54 2.88
N GLN A 272 7.25 -2.27 3.28
CA GLN A 272 8.35 -1.32 3.40
C GLN A 272 9.35 -1.76 4.49
N VAL A 273 8.85 -2.17 5.67
CA VAL A 273 9.67 -2.70 6.78
C VAL A 273 10.50 -3.91 6.34
N ALA A 274 9.92 -4.84 5.58
CA ALA A 274 10.64 -6.01 5.05
C ALA A 274 11.81 -5.62 4.12
N VAL A 275 11.62 -4.64 3.23
CA VAL A 275 12.68 -4.13 2.34
C VAL A 275 13.80 -3.47 3.14
N PHE A 276 13.45 -2.62 4.11
CA PHE A 276 14.40 -1.96 5.00
C PHE A 276 15.27 -2.97 5.77
N LYS A 277 14.65 -3.99 6.37
CA LYS A 277 15.32 -5.09 7.07
C LYS A 277 16.28 -5.88 6.17
N ALA A 278 15.93 -6.11 4.91
CA ALA A 278 16.81 -6.78 3.94
C ALA A 278 18.02 -5.90 3.54
N LEU A 279 17.82 -4.61 3.31
CA LEU A 279 18.90 -3.65 3.01
C LEU A 279 19.91 -3.54 4.16
N ARG A 280 19.44 -3.47 5.43
CA ARG A 280 20.26 -3.49 6.66
C ARG A 280 21.24 -4.68 6.68
N GLY A 281 20.78 -5.87 6.26
CA GLY A 281 21.55 -7.11 6.23
C GLY A 281 22.85 -7.05 5.41
N SER A 282 22.94 -6.14 4.44
CA SER A 282 24.14 -5.98 3.60
C SER A 282 25.36 -5.40 4.34
N ARG A 283 25.19 -4.86 5.56
CA ARG A 283 26.31 -4.35 6.40
C ARG A 283 27.04 -5.47 7.14
N ALA A 284 26.31 -6.36 7.81
CA ALA A 284 26.88 -7.43 8.64
C ALA A 284 27.82 -8.38 7.87
N LYS A 285 27.53 -8.64 6.58
CA LYS A 285 28.37 -9.48 5.70
C LYS A 285 29.78 -8.94 5.47
N MET A 286 30.03 -7.66 5.76
CA MET A 286 31.34 -7.00 5.65
C MET A 286 32.09 -6.94 6.98
N GLN A 287 31.42 -7.21 8.10
CA GLN A 287 31.96 -7.12 9.47
C GLN A 287 32.11 -8.48 10.16
N LEU A 288 31.33 -9.49 9.76
CA LEU A 288 31.49 -10.87 10.24
C LEU A 288 32.93 -11.35 9.94
N PRO A 289 33.72 -11.75 10.96
CA PRO A 289 35.03 -12.33 10.72
C PRO A 289 34.88 -13.59 9.85
N LYS A 290 35.75 -13.73 8.85
CA LYS A 290 35.92 -15.02 8.17
C LYS A 290 36.24 -16.07 9.24
N THR A 291 35.73 -17.30 9.05
CA THR A 291 35.99 -18.45 9.94
C THR A 291 37.44 -18.39 10.43
N PRO A 292 37.73 -18.49 11.74
CA PRO A 292 39.09 -18.29 12.25
C PRO A 292 40.03 -19.28 11.56
N THR A 293 40.76 -18.81 10.56
CA THR A 293 41.87 -19.53 9.96
C THR A 293 42.81 -19.85 11.09
N VAL A 294 43.10 -21.13 11.30
CA VAL A 294 44.11 -21.55 12.26
C VAL A 294 45.43 -20.94 11.79
N VAL A 295 45.79 -19.81 12.40
CA VAL A 295 47.11 -19.22 12.24
C VAL A 295 48.07 -20.14 12.98
N SER A 296 48.51 -21.19 12.28
CA SER A 296 49.68 -21.96 12.66
C SER A 296 50.81 -20.94 12.84
N ALA A 297 51.17 -20.68 14.10
CA ALA A 297 52.11 -19.63 14.43
C ALA A 297 53.40 -19.83 13.61
N PRO A 298 53.98 -18.77 13.02
CA PRO A 298 55.21 -18.91 12.26
C PRO A 298 56.28 -19.44 13.22
N VAL A 299 56.74 -20.68 12.98
CA VAL A 299 57.76 -21.32 13.81
C VAL A 299 59.02 -20.47 13.73
N SER A 300 59.34 -19.78 14.82
CA SER A 300 60.53 -18.94 14.91
C SER A 300 61.79 -19.80 14.77
N ARG A 301 62.29 -19.91 13.55
CA ARG A 301 63.65 -20.37 13.30
C ARG A 301 64.61 -19.27 13.75
N HIS A 302 64.88 -19.23 15.05
CA HIS A 302 66.03 -18.52 15.59
C HIS A 302 67.32 -19.17 15.04
N HIS A 303 67.75 -18.71 13.87
CA HIS A 303 69.10 -18.89 13.40
C HIS A 303 70.03 -18.09 14.31
N THR A 304 70.59 -18.75 15.34
CA THR A 304 71.70 -18.22 16.12
C THR A 304 72.96 -18.22 15.24
N PRO A 305 73.59 -17.06 14.97
CA PRO A 305 74.85 -17.03 14.24
C PRO A 305 75.99 -17.48 15.16
N VAL A 306 76.42 -18.73 15.01
CA VAL A 306 77.57 -19.27 15.76
C VAL A 306 78.87 -18.66 15.22
N THR A 307 79.40 -17.66 15.94
CA THR A 307 80.67 -16.98 15.64
C THR A 307 81.87 -17.85 16.03
N ALA A 308 82.18 -18.86 15.19
CA ALA A 308 83.32 -19.74 15.37
C ALA A 308 84.67 -18.98 15.29
N ARG A 309 85.36 -18.83 16.43
CA ARG A 309 86.65 -18.14 16.53
C ARG A 309 87.80 -19.14 16.41
N PHE A 310 88.44 -19.20 15.24
CA PHE A 310 89.55 -20.14 14.98
C PHE A 310 90.81 -19.84 15.80
N ARG A 311 91.44 -20.88 16.36
CA ARG A 311 92.83 -20.83 16.86
C ARG A 311 93.46 -22.24 16.96
N GLY A 312 94.47 -22.53 16.13
CA GLY A 312 95.49 -23.57 16.40
C GLY A 312 95.25 -25.01 15.92
N ASN A 313 96.05 -25.42 14.93
CA ASN A 313 96.74 -26.73 14.78
C ASN A 313 95.98 -28.08 14.90
N THR A 314 95.72 -28.70 13.74
CA THR A 314 96.24 -30.02 13.26
C THR A 314 96.51 -31.20 14.23
N PRO A 315 96.43 -32.48 13.76
CA PRO A 315 95.40 -33.09 12.89
C PRO A 315 94.98 -34.52 13.34
N GLY A 316 93.70 -34.93 13.20
CA GLY A 316 93.23 -36.21 13.78
C GLY A 316 92.03 -36.92 13.12
N ARG A 317 92.32 -37.75 12.11
CA ARG A 317 91.55 -38.91 11.57
C ARG A 317 90.17 -39.21 12.18
N ALA A 318 89.10 -39.00 11.41
CA ALA A 318 87.72 -39.34 11.81
C ALA A 318 87.42 -40.85 11.89
N LYS A 319 86.44 -41.22 12.73
CA LYS A 319 85.66 -42.46 12.63
C LYS A 319 84.18 -42.16 12.90
N PHE A 320 83.30 -42.71 12.07
CA PHE A 320 81.85 -42.72 12.25
C PHE A 320 81.44 -44.10 12.79
N THR A 321 80.50 -44.15 13.74
CA THR A 321 79.84 -45.39 14.17
C THR A 321 78.36 -45.11 14.38
N VAL A 322 77.51 -45.83 13.63
CA VAL A 322 76.04 -45.68 13.68
C VAL A 322 75.48 -46.61 14.74
N GLY A 323 74.67 -46.07 15.66
CA GLY A 323 73.82 -46.84 16.57
C GLY A 323 72.37 -46.88 16.07
N THR A 324 71.74 -48.05 16.10
CA THR A 324 70.35 -48.26 15.67
C THR A 324 69.33 -47.72 16.69
N PRO A 325 68.19 -47.16 16.25
CA PRO A 325 67.17 -46.62 17.17
C PRO A 325 66.32 -47.72 17.82
N SER A 326 65.83 -47.45 19.02
CA SER A 326 64.79 -48.22 19.73
C SER A 326 63.53 -47.35 19.91
N PRO A 327 62.30 -47.87 19.77
CA PRO A 327 61.10 -47.05 19.77
C PRO A 327 60.65 -46.69 21.21
N ALA A 328 60.63 -45.40 21.52
CA ALA A 328 59.95 -44.86 22.69
C ALA A 328 58.83 -43.91 22.24
N ALA A 329 57.59 -44.18 22.63
CA ALA A 329 56.44 -43.36 22.25
C ALA A 329 56.37 -42.06 23.06
N SER A 330 56.30 -40.91 22.38
CA SER A 330 56.04 -39.62 23.02
C SER A 330 54.54 -39.45 23.30
N PRO A 331 54.13 -38.88 24.45
CA PRO A 331 52.72 -38.65 24.75
C PRO A 331 52.11 -37.64 23.78
N ILE A 332 50.87 -37.89 23.36
CA ILE A 332 50.11 -36.96 22.53
C ILE A 332 49.70 -35.77 23.40
N THR A 333 50.28 -34.59 23.15
CA THR A 333 49.84 -33.34 23.77
C THR A 333 48.42 -33.04 23.31
N ALA A 334 47.45 -33.11 24.23
CA ALA A 334 46.07 -32.73 23.92
C ALA A 334 46.04 -31.27 23.47
N ALA A 335 45.53 -31.01 22.27
CA ALA A 335 45.27 -29.66 21.81
C ALA A 335 44.23 -29.01 22.75
N SER A 336 44.47 -27.78 23.18
CA SER A 336 43.50 -27.03 23.96
C SER A 336 42.19 -26.90 23.16
N PRO A 337 41.02 -27.08 23.80
CA PRO A 337 39.75 -26.93 23.09
C PRO A 337 39.65 -25.50 22.55
N SER A 338 39.37 -25.39 21.24
CA SER A 338 39.07 -24.10 20.63
C SER A 338 37.92 -23.42 21.37
N PRO A 339 37.96 -22.10 21.64
CA PRO A 339 36.84 -21.42 22.27
C PRO A 339 35.58 -21.66 21.44
N SER A 340 34.53 -22.14 22.11
CA SER A 340 33.25 -22.39 21.46
C SER A 340 32.72 -21.09 20.86
N PRO A 341 32.09 -21.14 19.66
CA PRO A 341 31.46 -19.95 19.10
C PRO A 341 30.35 -19.48 20.06
N PRO A 342 30.17 -18.15 20.24
CA PRO A 342 29.18 -17.63 21.17
C PRO A 342 27.75 -18.11 20.80
N PRO A 343 26.85 -18.23 21.79
CA PRO A 343 25.46 -18.63 21.53
C PRO A 343 24.82 -17.73 20.46
N GLY A 344 24.06 -18.35 19.56
CA GLY A 344 23.45 -17.67 18.41
C GLY A 344 24.37 -17.44 17.20
N PHE A 345 25.69 -17.68 17.26
CA PHE A 345 26.61 -17.43 16.12
C PHE A 345 26.17 -18.11 14.80
N PHE A 346 25.73 -19.38 14.86
CA PHE A 346 25.23 -20.09 13.68
C PHE A 346 23.92 -19.49 13.15
N GLN A 347 23.00 -19.10 14.02
CA GLN A 347 21.71 -18.49 13.69
C GLN A 347 21.91 -17.11 13.05
N GLN A 348 22.83 -16.29 13.58
CA GLN A 348 23.22 -15.01 12.96
C GLN A 348 23.85 -15.20 11.58
N ARG A 349 24.72 -16.22 11.42
CA ARG A 349 25.34 -16.56 10.14
C ARG A 349 24.34 -17.07 9.10
N GLU A 350 23.33 -17.82 9.53
CA GLU A 350 22.23 -18.28 8.69
C GLU A 350 21.28 -17.14 8.30
N ALA A 351 20.90 -16.27 9.24
CA ALA A 351 20.14 -15.06 8.95
C ALA A 351 20.89 -14.14 7.96
N ALA A 352 22.20 -13.98 8.10
CA ALA A 352 23.03 -13.24 7.15
C ALA A 352 23.11 -13.91 5.76
N LYS A 353 23.13 -15.25 5.70
CA LYS A 353 23.04 -16.02 4.45
C LYS A 353 21.68 -15.81 3.78
N LEU A 354 20.58 -15.91 4.52
CA LEU A 354 19.22 -15.69 4.04
C LEU A 354 19.03 -14.25 3.52
N ARG A 355 19.41 -13.23 4.31
CA ARG A 355 19.41 -11.81 3.89
C ARG A 355 20.23 -11.59 2.61
N SER A 356 21.36 -12.28 2.45
CA SER A 356 22.16 -12.25 1.22
C SER A 356 21.55 -13.02 0.03
N ILE A 357 20.57 -13.90 0.24
CA ILE A 357 19.80 -14.55 -0.83
C ILE A 357 18.60 -13.68 -1.19
N GLN A 358 17.88 -13.14 -0.20
CA GLN A 358 16.79 -12.18 -0.38
C GLN A 358 17.22 -10.99 -1.25
N MET A 359 18.38 -10.37 -0.98
CA MET A 359 18.88 -9.27 -1.81
C MET A 359 19.36 -9.71 -3.21
N LYS A 360 19.76 -10.98 -3.43
CA LYS A 360 20.03 -11.49 -4.78
C LYS A 360 18.74 -11.67 -5.57
N VAL A 361 17.72 -12.30 -4.95
CA VAL A 361 16.38 -12.46 -5.55
C VAL A 361 15.78 -11.10 -5.87
N PHE A 362 15.89 -10.13 -4.96
CA PHE A 362 15.48 -8.74 -5.19
C PHE A 362 16.08 -8.16 -6.47
N TRP A 363 17.40 -8.18 -6.63
CA TRP A 363 18.05 -7.61 -7.82
C TRP A 363 17.75 -8.37 -9.11
N VAL A 364 17.58 -9.70 -9.04
CA VAL A 364 17.18 -10.51 -10.20
C VAL A 364 15.73 -10.19 -10.62
N VAL A 365 14.78 -10.10 -9.69
CA VAL A 365 13.38 -9.74 -9.96
C VAL A 365 13.28 -8.30 -10.45
N PHE A 366 13.99 -7.36 -9.80
CA PHE A 366 14.05 -5.96 -10.19
C PHE A 366 14.53 -5.80 -11.64
N LEU A 367 15.64 -6.46 -12.01
CA LEU A 367 16.17 -6.40 -13.38
C LEU A 367 15.28 -7.14 -14.37
N ALA A 368 14.73 -8.31 -13.99
CA ALA A 368 13.82 -9.07 -14.84
C ALA A 368 12.56 -8.27 -15.17
N ILE A 369 11.95 -7.60 -14.19
CA ILE A 369 10.80 -6.72 -14.42
C ILE A 369 11.23 -5.47 -15.19
N PHE A 370 12.33 -4.80 -14.83
CA PHE A 370 12.84 -3.64 -15.57
C PHE A 370 13.07 -3.95 -17.06
N VAL A 371 13.60 -5.14 -17.39
CA VAL A 371 13.77 -5.60 -18.78
C VAL A 371 12.45 -6.03 -19.41
N TRP A 372 11.58 -6.73 -18.67
CA TRP A 372 10.28 -7.18 -19.15
C TRP A 372 9.39 -6.02 -19.59
N GLN A 373 9.35 -4.91 -18.84
CA GLN A 373 8.42 -3.81 -19.13
C GLN A 373 8.70 -3.07 -20.44
N PHE A 374 9.91 -3.17 -21.02
CA PHE A 374 10.14 -2.72 -22.41
C PHE A 374 9.26 -3.46 -23.44
N LEU A 375 8.70 -4.63 -23.09
CA LEU A 375 7.76 -5.36 -23.95
C LEU A 375 6.37 -4.70 -23.95
N PRO A 376 5.54 -4.75 -22.87
CA PRO A 376 4.18 -4.19 -22.88
C PRO A 376 4.10 -2.68 -23.08
N GLU A 377 5.17 -1.91 -22.83
CA GLU A 377 5.13 -0.44 -22.88
C GLU A 377 5.87 0.15 -24.10
N PHE A 378 6.54 -0.67 -24.93
CA PHE A 378 7.26 -0.16 -26.10
C PHE A 378 7.38 -1.13 -27.28
N ALA A 379 7.93 -2.33 -27.07
CA ALA A 379 8.28 -3.24 -28.15
C ALA A 379 7.10 -4.11 -28.61
N PHE A 380 6.22 -4.46 -27.70
CA PHE A 380 5.06 -5.33 -27.90
C PHE A 380 3.86 -4.79 -27.06
N PRO A 381 3.31 -3.59 -27.39
CA PRO A 381 2.23 -3.00 -26.60
C PRO A 381 1.02 -3.91 -26.38
N MET A 382 0.79 -4.88 -27.26
CA MET A 382 -0.24 -5.92 -27.13
C MET A 382 -0.12 -6.76 -25.83
N LEU A 383 1.05 -6.82 -25.16
CA LEU A 383 1.16 -7.51 -23.86
C LEU A 383 0.50 -6.73 -22.70
N SER A 384 0.26 -5.42 -22.85
CA SER A 384 -0.52 -4.64 -21.89
C SER A 384 -1.99 -5.05 -21.86
N SER A 385 -2.52 -5.58 -22.97
CA SER A 385 -3.91 -6.02 -23.08
C SER A 385 -4.14 -7.12 -24.14
N LEU A 386 -4.34 -8.35 -23.66
CA LEU A 386 -4.57 -9.55 -24.44
C LEU A 386 -6.07 -9.85 -24.53
N ALA A 387 -6.75 -9.16 -25.45
CA ALA A 387 -8.16 -9.38 -25.79
C ALA A 387 -8.35 -10.68 -26.60
N LEU A 388 -8.32 -11.84 -25.93
CA LEU A 388 -8.39 -13.17 -26.59
C LEU A 388 -9.54 -13.30 -27.59
N PHE A 389 -10.74 -12.76 -27.29
CA PHE A 389 -11.89 -12.82 -28.21
C PHE A 389 -11.65 -12.07 -29.53
N CYS A 390 -10.91 -10.96 -29.52
CA CYS A 390 -10.56 -10.25 -30.76
C CYS A 390 -9.63 -11.07 -31.67
N TRP A 391 -8.92 -12.10 -31.17
CA TRP A 391 -8.09 -12.93 -32.02
C TRP A 391 -8.92 -13.93 -32.85
N PHE A 392 -10.08 -14.35 -32.32
CA PHE A 392 -11.01 -15.24 -33.01
C PHE A 392 -11.98 -14.48 -33.93
N ALA A 393 -12.41 -13.28 -33.56
CA ALA A 393 -13.37 -12.48 -34.33
C ALA A 393 -12.99 -10.97 -34.41
N PRO A 394 -11.83 -10.63 -35.00
CA PRO A 394 -11.23 -9.29 -34.94
C PRO A 394 -12.06 -8.16 -35.57
N ARG A 395 -13.02 -8.48 -36.44
CA ARG A 395 -13.84 -7.50 -37.18
C ARG A 395 -15.30 -7.41 -36.67
N SER A 396 -15.62 -7.99 -35.52
CA SER A 396 -16.97 -7.88 -34.92
C SER A 396 -17.03 -6.78 -33.87
N ALA A 397 -17.89 -5.78 -34.08
CA ALA A 397 -18.03 -4.63 -33.17
C ALA A 397 -18.47 -5.06 -31.75
N ALA A 398 -19.36 -6.05 -31.65
CA ALA A 398 -19.77 -6.63 -30.36
C ALA A 398 -18.60 -7.34 -29.66
N VAL A 399 -17.72 -8.02 -30.42
CA VAL A 399 -16.54 -8.70 -29.87
C VAL A 399 -15.47 -7.69 -29.42
N LYS A 400 -15.27 -6.60 -30.17
CA LYS A 400 -14.47 -5.45 -29.69
C LYS A 400 -15.04 -4.96 -28.37
N PHE A 401 -16.31 -4.55 -28.30
CA PHE A 401 -16.93 -4.03 -27.08
C PHE A 401 -16.82 -4.96 -25.87
N ILE A 402 -17.02 -6.27 -26.06
CA ILE A 402 -16.99 -7.28 -24.99
C ILE A 402 -15.56 -7.65 -24.55
N GLY A 403 -14.67 -7.97 -25.50
CA GLY A 403 -13.36 -8.55 -25.21
C GLY A 403 -12.19 -7.56 -25.11
N SER A 404 -12.33 -6.36 -25.69
CA SER A 404 -11.33 -5.28 -25.59
C SER A 404 -11.18 -4.83 -24.14
N GLY A 405 -9.93 -4.77 -23.67
CA GLY A 405 -9.56 -4.08 -22.44
C GLY A 405 -9.26 -2.60 -22.67
N ILE A 406 -8.91 -2.20 -23.90
CA ILE A 406 -8.56 -0.82 -24.30
C ILE A 406 -9.56 -0.35 -25.38
N GLY A 407 -10.77 -0.01 -24.95
CA GLY A 407 -11.92 0.26 -25.83
C GLY A 407 -13.19 -0.53 -25.49
N GLY A 408 -13.15 -1.41 -24.48
CA GLY A 408 -14.27 -2.28 -24.09
C GLY A 408 -14.31 -2.61 -22.59
N MET A 409 -15.16 -3.59 -22.25
CA MET A 409 -15.44 -4.02 -20.87
C MET A 409 -14.46 -5.08 -20.32
N GLY A 410 -13.46 -5.51 -21.09
CA GLY A 410 -12.40 -6.41 -20.64
C GLY A 410 -12.86 -7.82 -20.25
N PHE A 411 -13.85 -8.41 -20.93
CA PHE A 411 -14.33 -9.76 -20.60
C PHE A 411 -13.28 -10.83 -20.96
N LEU A 412 -12.83 -11.57 -19.95
CA LEU A 412 -11.67 -12.50 -20.02
C LEU A 412 -10.41 -11.88 -20.66
N ASN A 413 -10.22 -10.57 -20.47
CA ASN A 413 -9.00 -9.88 -20.87
C ASN A 413 -7.86 -10.19 -19.88
N PHE A 414 -6.69 -10.54 -20.42
CA PHE A 414 -5.47 -10.75 -19.63
C PHE A 414 -4.46 -9.64 -19.91
N THR A 415 -3.61 -9.35 -18.95
CA THR A 415 -2.44 -8.48 -19.12
C THR A 415 -1.19 -9.17 -18.57
N LEU A 416 -0.03 -8.91 -19.18
CA LEU A 416 1.29 -9.30 -18.66
C LEU A 416 2.12 -8.07 -18.25
N ASP A 417 1.49 -6.89 -18.20
CA ASP A 417 2.05 -5.66 -17.67
C ASP A 417 1.88 -5.60 -16.14
N TRP A 418 2.90 -5.09 -15.45
CA TRP A 418 2.88 -4.94 -14.00
C TRP A 418 2.14 -3.67 -13.54
N SER A 419 2.00 -2.65 -14.39
CA SER A 419 1.25 -1.42 -14.11
C SER A 419 -0.19 -1.71 -13.65
N ASN A 420 -0.79 -2.73 -14.26
CA ASN A 420 -2.16 -3.18 -14.04
C ASN A 420 -2.31 -4.17 -12.86
N VAL A 421 -1.21 -4.65 -12.30
CA VAL A 421 -1.18 -5.68 -11.24
C VAL A 421 -0.69 -5.10 -9.91
N THR A 422 0.52 -4.52 -9.90
CA THR A 422 1.24 -3.99 -8.72
C THR A 422 1.47 -4.99 -7.58
N SER A 423 2.30 -4.63 -6.60
CA SER A 423 2.53 -5.47 -5.40
C SER A 423 1.31 -5.60 -4.47
N LEU A 424 0.19 -4.90 -4.74
CA LEU A 424 -1.05 -5.02 -3.94
C LEU A 424 -1.61 -6.46 -3.91
N VAL A 425 -1.38 -7.26 -4.97
CA VAL A 425 -1.76 -8.68 -5.00
C VAL A 425 -1.00 -9.55 -3.98
N ILE A 426 0.11 -9.05 -3.44
CA ILE A 426 0.92 -9.69 -2.39
C ILE A 426 0.56 -9.11 -1.01
N THR A 427 0.42 -7.80 -0.88
CA THR A 427 0.19 -7.16 0.43
C THR A 427 -1.25 -7.28 0.90
N GLN A 428 -2.24 -6.93 0.08
CA GLN A 428 -3.65 -6.92 0.48
C GLN A 428 -4.11 -8.32 0.87
N PRO A 429 -4.91 -8.50 1.93
CA PRO A 429 -5.49 -9.79 2.29
C PRO A 429 -6.33 -10.40 1.16
N TRP A 430 -6.29 -11.73 1.01
CA TRP A 430 -7.00 -12.44 -0.06
C TRP A 430 -8.49 -12.09 -0.17
N TYR A 431 -9.20 -11.91 0.96
CA TYR A 431 -10.62 -11.54 0.95
C TYR A 431 -10.88 -10.16 0.31
N VAL A 432 -9.96 -9.21 0.45
CA VAL A 432 -10.04 -7.86 -0.14
C VAL A 432 -9.99 -7.97 -1.67
N GLN A 433 -9.02 -8.73 -2.18
CA GLN A 433 -8.83 -8.96 -3.60
C GLN A 433 -10.06 -9.63 -4.24
N VAL A 434 -10.65 -10.63 -3.56
CA VAL A 434 -11.89 -11.30 -3.99
C VAL A 434 -13.07 -10.31 -4.04
N ILE A 435 -13.23 -9.43 -3.05
CA ILE A 435 -14.30 -8.40 -3.04
C ILE A 435 -14.11 -7.42 -4.20
N ILE A 436 -12.87 -6.95 -4.45
CA ILE A 436 -12.54 -6.06 -5.57
C ILE A 436 -12.84 -6.73 -6.92
N PHE A 437 -12.51 -8.01 -7.07
CA PHE A 437 -12.79 -8.75 -8.31
C PHE A 437 -14.30 -8.97 -8.53
N ILE A 438 -15.06 -9.31 -7.49
CA ILE A 438 -16.53 -9.42 -7.57
C ILE A 438 -17.15 -8.06 -7.95
N ALA A 439 -16.66 -6.96 -7.35
CA ALA A 439 -17.10 -5.62 -7.71
C ALA A 439 -16.79 -5.26 -9.18
N PHE A 440 -15.61 -5.66 -9.70
CA PHE A 440 -15.26 -5.52 -11.11
C PHE A 440 -16.19 -6.33 -12.02
N MET A 441 -16.48 -7.60 -11.69
CA MET A 441 -17.43 -8.41 -12.44
C MET A 441 -18.80 -7.75 -12.51
N ILE A 442 -19.31 -7.17 -11.42
CA ILE A 442 -20.63 -6.51 -11.44
C ILE A 442 -20.57 -5.19 -12.23
N ASN A 443 -19.55 -4.33 -12.02
CA ASN A 443 -19.41 -3.07 -12.76
C ASN A 443 -19.24 -3.31 -14.27
N CYS A 444 -18.28 -4.14 -14.67
CA CYS A 444 -17.86 -4.25 -16.07
C CYS A 444 -18.53 -5.42 -16.80
N TRP A 445 -18.72 -6.57 -16.16
CA TRP A 445 -19.26 -7.76 -16.84
C TRP A 445 -20.78 -7.89 -16.74
N VAL A 446 -21.45 -7.09 -15.88
CA VAL A 446 -22.91 -7.08 -15.74
C VAL A 446 -23.51 -5.72 -16.11
N LEU A 447 -23.10 -4.63 -15.46
CA LEU A 447 -23.75 -3.32 -15.67
C LEU A 447 -23.44 -2.67 -17.03
N ILE A 448 -22.22 -2.80 -17.57
CA ILE A 448 -21.89 -2.27 -18.91
C ILE A 448 -22.72 -2.94 -20.03
N PRO A 449 -22.85 -4.28 -20.11
CA PRO A 449 -23.80 -4.93 -21.02
C PRO A 449 -25.25 -4.49 -20.84
N ILE A 450 -25.74 -4.39 -19.59
CA ILE A 450 -27.12 -3.95 -19.31
C ILE A 450 -27.35 -2.50 -19.76
N ALA A 451 -26.34 -1.63 -19.67
CA ALA A 451 -26.43 -0.28 -20.22
C ALA A 451 -26.38 -0.22 -21.75
N LYS A 452 -25.51 -1.00 -22.40
CA LYS A 452 -25.31 -0.95 -23.85
C LYS A 452 -26.38 -1.71 -24.65
N PHE A 453 -26.99 -2.75 -24.09
CA PHE A 453 -27.99 -3.60 -24.77
C PHE A 453 -29.37 -3.57 -24.11
N GLY A 454 -29.48 -3.15 -22.85
CA GLY A 454 -30.75 -2.93 -22.14
C GLY A 454 -31.12 -1.45 -22.01
N HIS A 455 -30.44 -0.56 -22.75
CA HIS A 455 -30.69 0.88 -22.85
C HIS A 455 -30.65 1.66 -21.52
N MET A 456 -30.17 1.06 -20.43
CA MET A 456 -30.15 1.66 -19.08
C MET A 456 -29.38 2.99 -19.08
N TRP A 457 -29.99 4.04 -18.54
CA TRP A 457 -29.49 5.43 -18.54
C TRP A 457 -29.22 6.05 -19.93
N GLY A 458 -29.71 5.45 -21.02
CA GLY A 458 -29.49 5.95 -22.38
C GLY A 458 -28.14 5.56 -22.96
N GLY A 459 -27.69 4.32 -22.72
CA GLY A 459 -26.43 3.78 -23.28
C GLY A 459 -26.37 3.68 -24.81
N ASP A 460 -27.44 4.04 -25.51
CA ASP A 460 -27.50 4.16 -26.97
C ASP A 460 -27.13 5.58 -27.43
N THR A 461 -27.67 6.60 -26.76
CA THR A 461 -27.46 8.03 -27.07
C THR A 461 -26.18 8.59 -26.48
N PHE A 462 -25.66 7.96 -25.41
CA PHE A 462 -24.45 8.37 -24.71
C PHE A 462 -23.41 7.26 -24.73
N ASP A 463 -22.14 7.67 -24.75
CA ASP A 463 -21.02 6.77 -24.50
C ASP A 463 -21.10 6.23 -23.05
N VAL A 464 -21.32 4.91 -22.95
CA VAL A 464 -21.47 4.15 -21.70
C VAL A 464 -20.27 4.35 -20.76
N MET A 465 -19.07 4.51 -21.31
CA MET A 465 -17.80 4.57 -20.59
C MET A 465 -17.15 5.96 -20.64
N SER A 466 -17.96 7.02 -20.84
CA SER A 466 -17.48 8.40 -20.79
C SER A 466 -17.65 9.06 -19.42
N ASN A 467 -16.68 9.88 -19.03
CA ASN A 467 -16.77 10.81 -17.91
C ASN A 467 -17.15 12.24 -18.35
N LYS A 468 -17.31 12.48 -19.65
CA LYS A 468 -17.74 13.79 -20.19
C LYS A 468 -19.24 14.03 -19.95
N LEU A 469 -19.59 15.31 -19.95
CA LEU A 469 -20.97 15.79 -19.87
C LEU A 469 -21.60 15.92 -21.27
N PHE A 470 -22.87 15.57 -21.39
CA PHE A 470 -23.63 15.60 -22.64
C PHE A 470 -24.93 16.39 -22.50
N THR A 471 -25.42 16.94 -23.61
CA THR A 471 -26.81 17.37 -23.78
C THR A 471 -27.71 16.15 -24.01
N GLU A 472 -29.03 16.33 -24.04
CA GLU A 472 -29.97 15.23 -24.34
C GLU A 472 -29.78 14.65 -25.75
N ASN A 473 -29.26 15.45 -26.69
CA ASN A 473 -28.94 15.06 -28.07
C ASN A 473 -27.58 14.34 -28.22
N GLY A 474 -26.90 14.01 -27.11
CA GLY A 474 -25.60 13.32 -27.13
C GLY A 474 -24.39 14.21 -27.52
N THR A 475 -24.59 15.49 -27.80
CA THR A 475 -23.50 16.45 -28.03
C THR A 475 -22.83 16.86 -26.71
N HIS A 476 -21.57 17.30 -26.73
CA HIS A 476 -20.88 17.75 -25.53
C HIS A 476 -21.57 18.96 -24.88
N TYR A 477 -21.74 18.92 -23.56
CA TYR A 477 -22.50 19.92 -22.81
C TYR A 477 -21.73 21.26 -22.72
N PRO A 478 -22.27 22.38 -23.26
CA PRO A 478 -21.55 23.65 -23.35
C PRO A 478 -21.61 24.44 -22.02
N PHE A 479 -20.88 23.97 -20.99
CA PHE A 479 -20.98 24.49 -19.63
C PHE A 479 -20.71 26.00 -19.50
N HIS A 480 -19.84 26.58 -20.35
CA HIS A 480 -19.60 28.03 -20.39
C HIS A 480 -20.87 28.86 -20.71
N LYS A 481 -21.88 28.29 -21.41
CA LYS A 481 -23.11 29.01 -21.80
C LYS A 481 -24.16 29.09 -20.69
N ILE A 482 -24.18 28.14 -19.76
CA ILE A 482 -25.08 28.17 -18.58
C ILE A 482 -24.53 29.01 -17.43
N MET A 483 -23.48 29.79 -17.69
CA MET A 483 -22.71 30.53 -16.70
C MET A 483 -22.72 32.02 -17.06
N THR A 484 -22.91 32.89 -16.08
CA THR A 484 -22.79 34.35 -16.26
C THR A 484 -21.32 34.76 -16.39
N PRO A 485 -21.03 36.00 -16.83
CA PRO A 485 -19.68 36.59 -16.72
C PRO A 485 -19.16 36.70 -15.28
N THR A 486 -20.01 36.54 -14.26
CA THR A 486 -19.67 36.48 -12.83
C THR A 486 -19.43 35.04 -12.31
N ALA A 487 -19.37 34.06 -13.22
CA ALA A 487 -19.26 32.63 -12.93
C ALA A 487 -20.44 32.00 -12.16
N GLU A 488 -21.62 32.64 -12.18
CA GLU A 488 -22.84 32.20 -11.50
C GLU A 488 -23.79 31.45 -12.46
N PHE A 489 -24.76 30.71 -11.91
CA PHE A 489 -25.72 29.92 -12.71
C PHE A 489 -26.72 30.81 -13.46
N ASN A 490 -26.72 30.73 -14.79
CA ASN A 490 -27.72 31.38 -15.63
C ASN A 490 -28.92 30.45 -15.89
N ALA A 491 -30.09 30.78 -15.31
CA ALA A 491 -31.28 29.95 -15.40
C ALA A 491 -31.91 29.92 -16.81
N THR A 492 -31.95 31.02 -17.56
CA THR A 492 -32.61 31.06 -18.87
C THR A 492 -31.81 30.26 -19.91
N ALA A 493 -30.48 30.43 -19.95
CA ALA A 493 -29.61 29.64 -20.80
C ALA A 493 -29.62 28.14 -20.42
N PHE A 494 -29.90 27.80 -19.15
CA PHE A 494 -30.09 26.41 -18.74
C PHE A 494 -31.43 25.82 -19.23
N GLU A 495 -32.50 26.61 -19.26
CA GLU A 495 -33.79 26.19 -19.83
C GLU A 495 -33.71 25.99 -21.35
N GLU A 496 -32.90 26.78 -22.06
CA GLU A 496 -32.63 26.60 -23.50
C GLU A 496 -31.74 25.37 -23.82
N ILE A 497 -30.76 25.07 -22.96
CA ILE A 497 -29.75 24.01 -23.20
C ILE A 497 -30.21 22.64 -22.65
N GLY A 498 -31.13 22.64 -21.70
CA GLY A 498 -31.71 21.44 -21.11
C GLY A 498 -30.83 20.79 -20.04
N MET A 499 -31.33 19.69 -19.48
CA MET A 499 -30.70 19.01 -18.35
C MET A 499 -29.39 18.32 -18.76
N VAL A 500 -28.31 18.54 -17.99
CA VAL A 500 -27.05 17.83 -18.19
C VAL A 500 -27.22 16.32 -18.04
N ARG A 501 -26.62 15.56 -18.96
CA ARG A 501 -26.55 14.09 -18.97
C ARG A 501 -25.09 13.63 -18.83
N ALA A 502 -24.88 12.38 -18.43
CA ALA A 502 -23.56 11.76 -18.27
C ALA A 502 -23.60 10.27 -18.64
N GLY A 503 -22.44 9.68 -18.95
CA GLY A 503 -22.33 8.27 -19.34
C GLY A 503 -22.83 7.30 -18.24
N PRO A 504 -23.60 6.25 -18.58
CA PRO A 504 -24.10 5.26 -17.62
C PRO A 504 -23.08 4.74 -16.59
N GLN A 505 -21.82 4.43 -16.96
CA GLN A 505 -20.81 3.96 -15.99
C GLN A 505 -20.47 5.01 -14.94
N TYR A 506 -20.43 6.29 -15.33
CA TYR A 506 -20.28 7.39 -14.38
C TYR A 506 -21.53 7.48 -13.49
N MET A 507 -22.74 7.36 -14.05
CA MET A 507 -24.01 7.42 -13.31
C MET A 507 -24.13 6.38 -12.18
N TRP A 508 -23.91 5.09 -12.44
CA TRP A 508 -23.89 4.11 -11.34
C TRP A 508 -22.64 4.22 -10.47
N GLY A 509 -21.54 4.78 -11.00
CA GLY A 509 -20.37 5.20 -10.23
C GLY A 509 -20.75 6.12 -9.07
N LEU A 510 -21.57 7.15 -9.33
CA LEU A 510 -22.12 8.05 -8.30
C LEU A 510 -22.91 7.26 -7.24
N PHE A 511 -23.82 6.40 -7.68
CA PHE A 511 -24.69 5.59 -6.80
C PHE A 511 -23.90 4.68 -5.85
N PHE A 512 -22.90 3.94 -6.36
CA PHE A 512 -22.10 3.05 -5.52
C PHE A 512 -21.07 3.81 -4.67
N GLN A 513 -20.57 4.96 -5.12
CA GLN A 513 -19.83 5.84 -4.22
C GLN A 513 -20.71 6.30 -3.05
N TYR A 514 -21.94 6.78 -3.29
CA TYR A 514 -22.88 7.14 -2.22
C TYR A 514 -23.12 5.99 -1.23
N ALA A 515 -23.26 4.75 -1.72
CA ALA A 515 -23.36 3.55 -0.89
C ALA A 515 -22.08 3.26 -0.07
N SER A 516 -20.90 3.59 -0.58
CA SER A 516 -19.64 3.41 0.15
C SER A 516 -19.59 4.24 1.44
N TYR A 517 -20.01 5.51 1.42
CA TYR A 517 -19.90 6.40 2.59
C TYR A 517 -20.75 5.96 3.79
N THR A 518 -22.03 5.66 3.57
CA THR A 518 -22.90 5.17 4.65
C THR A 518 -22.52 3.75 5.06
N SER A 519 -22.02 2.93 4.12
CA SER A 519 -21.44 1.62 4.47
C SER A 519 -20.23 1.76 5.38
N ALA A 520 -19.32 2.71 5.16
CA ALA A 520 -18.13 2.90 6.00
C ALA A 520 -18.49 3.19 7.46
N LEU A 521 -19.43 4.11 7.68
CA LEU A 521 -19.91 4.51 9.01
C LEU A 521 -20.61 3.34 9.73
N VAL A 522 -21.56 2.69 9.06
CA VAL A 522 -22.36 1.62 9.68
C VAL A 522 -21.54 0.34 9.86
N TRP A 523 -20.65 -0.01 8.92
CA TRP A 523 -19.77 -1.17 9.04
C TRP A 523 -18.77 -1.02 10.19
N LEU A 524 -18.13 0.15 10.35
CA LEU A 524 -17.29 0.42 11.53
C LEU A 524 -18.11 0.29 12.82
N GLY A 525 -19.28 0.93 12.87
CA GLY A 525 -20.16 0.92 14.06
C GLY A 525 -20.62 -0.48 14.47
N LEU A 526 -20.95 -1.35 13.51
CA LEU A 526 -21.42 -2.71 13.78
C LEU A 526 -20.31 -3.70 14.15
N PHE A 527 -19.15 -3.64 13.49
CA PHE A 527 -18.07 -4.61 13.71
C PHE A 527 -17.05 -4.18 14.78
N HIS A 528 -16.83 -2.88 14.96
CA HIS A 528 -15.78 -2.33 15.85
C HIS A 528 -16.25 -1.13 16.70
N GLY A 529 -17.55 -0.83 16.74
CA GLY A 529 -18.09 0.31 17.49
C GLY A 529 -17.77 0.26 18.99
N ASP A 530 -17.71 -0.95 19.56
CA ASP A 530 -17.35 -1.19 20.95
C ASP A 530 -15.91 -0.69 21.27
N ASP A 531 -14.98 -0.89 20.34
CA ASP A 531 -13.55 -0.54 20.50
C ASP A 531 -13.31 0.95 20.21
N VAL A 532 -13.96 1.46 19.17
CA VAL A 532 -14.01 2.90 18.86
C VAL A 532 -14.58 3.68 20.04
N TRP A 533 -15.64 3.19 20.69
CA TRP A 533 -16.26 3.86 21.84
C TRP A 533 -15.35 3.88 23.08
N LYS A 534 -14.63 2.79 23.38
CA LYS A 534 -13.61 2.74 24.45
C LYS A 534 -12.54 3.82 24.21
N VAL A 535 -12.05 3.91 22.98
CA VAL A 535 -10.95 4.82 22.60
C VAL A 535 -11.40 6.28 22.61
N LEU A 536 -12.57 6.60 22.06
CA LEU A 536 -13.15 7.95 22.14
C LEU A 536 -13.39 8.39 23.59
N LYS A 537 -13.90 7.49 24.45
CA LYS A 537 -14.07 7.79 25.88
C LYS A 537 -12.73 7.99 26.60
N GLY A 538 -11.68 7.26 26.22
CA GLY A 538 -10.31 7.46 26.72
C GLY A 538 -9.62 8.74 26.22
N GLN A 539 -9.91 9.21 25.00
CA GLN A 539 -9.34 10.45 24.45
C GLN A 539 -10.07 11.72 24.93
N PHE A 540 -11.41 11.71 24.97
CA PHE A 540 -12.22 12.91 25.19
C PHE A 540 -12.95 12.93 26.54
N GLY A 541 -13.18 11.77 27.16
CA GLY A 541 -14.00 11.61 28.37
C GLY A 541 -13.24 11.69 29.70
N GLY A 542 -12.01 12.22 29.71
CA GLY A 542 -11.18 12.33 30.93
C GLY A 542 -10.71 11.00 31.54
N GLY A 543 -10.85 9.87 30.83
CA GLY A 543 -10.39 8.56 31.29
C GLY A 543 -8.86 8.43 31.31
N LYS A 544 -8.35 7.37 31.96
CA LYS A 544 -6.94 6.99 31.84
C LYS A 544 -6.59 6.79 30.36
N LYS A 545 -5.47 7.36 29.91
CA LYS A 545 -4.92 7.15 28.56
C LYS A 545 -4.75 5.65 28.32
N ILE A 546 -5.27 5.14 27.19
CA ILE A 546 -5.03 3.75 26.78
C ILE A 546 -3.54 3.60 26.48
N VAL A 547 -2.89 2.69 27.20
CA VAL A 547 -1.51 2.26 27.00
C VAL A 547 -1.58 0.78 26.65
N TYR A 548 -1.17 0.43 25.42
CA TYR A 548 -0.94 -0.96 25.03
C TYR A 548 0.42 -1.39 25.61
N ASN A 549 0.54 -2.65 26.07
CA ASN A 549 1.74 -3.12 26.77
C ASN A 549 2.63 -4.06 25.95
N ASP A 550 2.25 -4.33 24.70
CA ASP A 550 2.99 -5.16 23.76
C ASP A 550 4.46 -4.70 23.59
N LYS A 551 5.32 -5.62 23.14
CA LYS A 551 6.77 -5.41 23.03
C LYS A 551 7.13 -4.15 22.22
N LEU A 552 6.36 -3.82 21.18
CA LEU A 552 6.65 -2.70 20.29
C LEU A 552 6.32 -1.35 20.96
N ASN A 553 5.16 -1.23 21.58
CA ASN A 553 4.84 -0.07 22.41
C ASN A 553 5.76 0.03 23.64
N TRP A 554 6.23 -1.08 24.21
CA TRP A 554 7.22 -1.07 25.29
C TRP A 554 8.55 -0.46 24.86
N ILE A 555 9.16 -0.92 23.76
CA ILE A 555 10.40 -0.33 23.20
C ILE A 555 10.23 1.18 22.98
N MET A 556 9.08 1.56 22.43
CA MET A 556 8.77 2.94 22.06
C MET A 556 8.53 3.89 23.24
N LYS A 557 8.35 3.39 24.48
CA LYS A 557 8.32 4.22 25.72
C LYS A 557 9.63 5.01 25.91
N THR A 558 10.75 4.54 25.35
CA THR A 558 12.04 5.23 25.33
C THR A 558 11.99 6.58 24.59
N TYR A 559 11.12 6.71 23.59
CA TYR A 559 11.04 7.91 22.75
C TYR A 559 10.00 8.91 23.25
N LYS A 560 10.38 10.18 23.26
CA LYS A 560 9.49 11.28 23.66
C LYS A 560 8.40 11.46 22.61
N GLU A 561 7.16 11.08 22.93
CA GLU A 561 5.98 11.27 22.07
C GLU A 561 5.86 12.71 21.51
N VAL A 562 5.20 12.83 20.35
CA VAL A 562 4.83 14.13 19.76
C VAL A 562 3.68 14.75 20.57
N PRO A 563 3.87 15.93 21.20
CA PRO A 563 2.82 16.58 21.98
C PRO A 563 1.63 16.98 21.10
N LEU A 564 0.40 16.83 21.60
CA LEU A 564 -0.81 17.25 20.88
C LEU A 564 -0.77 18.74 20.48
N LYS A 565 -0.09 19.59 21.28
CA LYS A 565 0.16 21.01 20.98
C LYS A 565 0.79 21.23 19.61
N TRP A 566 1.65 20.34 19.10
CA TRP A 566 2.27 20.50 17.78
C TRP A 566 1.26 20.34 16.65
N TYR A 567 0.34 19.38 16.76
CA TYR A 567 -0.76 19.19 15.80
C TYR A 567 -1.78 20.34 15.88
N ILE A 568 -2.07 20.86 17.09
CA ILE A 568 -2.93 22.03 17.28
C ILE A 568 -2.32 23.28 16.65
N ILE A 569 -1.01 23.53 16.83
CA ILE A 569 -0.31 24.66 16.19
C ILE A 569 -0.37 24.52 14.66
N LEU A 570 -0.11 23.33 14.13
CA LEU A 570 -0.18 23.05 12.69
C LEU A 570 -1.58 23.29 12.13
N PHE A 571 -2.63 22.84 12.84
CA PHE A 571 -4.03 23.12 12.50
C PHE A 571 -4.36 24.62 12.54
N VAL A 572 -3.95 25.34 13.58
CA VAL A 572 -4.24 26.79 13.72
C VAL A 572 -3.56 27.58 12.61
N ILE A 573 -2.32 27.24 12.24
CA ILE A 573 -1.62 27.86 11.11
C ILE A 573 -2.37 27.58 9.79
N SER A 574 -2.69 26.31 9.51
CA SER A 574 -3.34 25.93 8.25
C SER A 574 -4.77 26.46 8.14
N PHE A 575 -5.53 26.43 9.23
CA PHE A 575 -6.84 27.05 9.35
C PHE A 575 -6.77 28.55 9.07
N THR A 576 -5.85 29.27 9.72
CA THR A 576 -5.73 30.74 9.56
C THR A 576 -5.39 31.13 8.12
N ILE A 577 -4.45 30.42 7.48
CA ILE A 577 -4.08 30.67 6.08
C ILE A 577 -5.29 30.48 5.16
N ASN A 578 -5.95 29.32 5.22
CA ASN A 578 -7.11 29.04 4.37
C ASN A 578 -8.29 29.97 4.67
N PHE A 579 -8.59 30.25 5.94
CA PHE A 579 -9.66 31.15 6.34
C PHE A 579 -9.45 32.59 5.82
N LEU A 580 -8.21 33.11 5.87
CA LEU A 580 -7.88 34.41 5.28
C LEU A 580 -8.02 34.43 3.75
N LEU A 581 -7.67 33.34 3.05
CA LEU A 581 -7.88 33.20 1.60
C LEU A 581 -9.38 33.10 1.25
N VAL A 582 -10.19 32.45 2.09
CA VAL A 582 -11.66 32.44 1.95
C VAL A 582 -12.23 33.85 2.16
N LEU A 583 -11.78 34.58 3.19
CA LEU A 583 -12.23 35.96 3.46
C LEU A 583 -11.83 36.96 2.35
N LYS A 584 -10.73 36.71 1.62
CA LYS A 584 -10.35 37.49 0.42
C LYS A 584 -11.17 37.15 -0.83
N GLY A 585 -11.96 36.07 -0.83
CA GLY A 585 -12.74 35.62 -1.98
C GLY A 585 -12.00 34.74 -2.99
N GLU A 586 -10.66 34.64 -2.92
CA GLU A 586 -9.78 33.84 -3.81
C GLU A 586 -10.19 32.36 -3.93
N LEU A 587 -10.90 31.84 -2.94
CA LEU A 587 -11.34 30.45 -2.84
C LEU A 587 -12.84 30.25 -3.14
N TYR A 588 -13.59 31.31 -3.50
CA TYR A 588 -15.02 31.31 -3.87
C TYR A 588 -16.02 30.71 -2.86
N LEU A 589 -15.53 30.23 -1.71
CA LEU A 589 -16.29 29.59 -0.63
C LEU A 589 -16.96 30.62 0.29
N PRO A 590 -18.17 30.35 0.80
CA PRO A 590 -18.66 30.98 2.04
C PRO A 590 -17.84 30.51 3.25
N TRP A 591 -17.38 31.42 4.11
CA TRP A 591 -16.54 31.11 5.28
C TRP A 591 -17.08 30.01 6.21
N TRP A 592 -18.41 29.91 6.34
CA TRP A 592 -19.06 28.90 7.18
C TRP A 592 -19.00 27.50 6.56
N THR A 593 -19.03 27.38 5.22
CA THR A 593 -18.90 26.08 4.55
C THR A 593 -17.50 25.49 4.74
N TYR A 594 -16.45 26.33 4.83
CA TYR A 594 -15.09 25.90 5.14
C TYR A 594 -15.00 25.21 6.51
N ILE A 595 -15.69 25.74 7.53
CA ILE A 595 -15.76 25.10 8.86
C ILE A 595 -16.48 23.75 8.79
N ILE A 596 -17.58 23.65 8.02
CA ILE A 596 -18.32 22.39 7.85
C ILE A 596 -17.48 21.35 7.07
N ALA A 597 -16.68 21.77 6.09
CA ALA A 597 -15.76 20.89 5.34
C ALA A 597 -14.77 20.16 6.26
N LEU A 598 -14.23 20.89 7.25
CA LEU A 598 -13.33 20.38 8.28
C LEU A 598 -14.02 19.35 9.20
N ILE A 599 -15.22 19.68 9.71
CA ILE A 599 -16.02 18.79 10.58
C ILE A 599 -16.33 17.45 9.89
N ILE A 600 -16.74 17.51 8.61
CA ILE A 600 -17.02 16.31 7.80
C ILE A 600 -15.73 15.51 7.55
N GLY A 601 -14.62 16.18 7.27
CA GLY A 601 -13.31 15.55 7.13
C GLY A 601 -12.89 14.78 8.40
N ALA A 602 -13.18 15.35 9.58
CA ALA A 602 -12.89 14.71 10.88
C ALA A 602 -13.80 13.49 11.14
N THR A 603 -15.06 13.56 10.70
CA THR A 603 -16.03 12.47 10.87
C THR A 603 -15.70 11.26 10.00
N PHE A 604 -15.29 11.46 8.74
CA PHE A 604 -14.93 10.37 7.83
C PHE A 604 -13.50 9.83 7.99
N LEU A 605 -12.62 10.55 8.69
CA LEU A 605 -11.25 10.12 8.99
C LEU A 605 -11.17 8.72 9.63
N LEU A 606 -11.91 8.49 10.73
CA LEU A 606 -11.77 7.26 11.51
C LEU A 606 -12.34 6.02 10.80
N PRO A 607 -13.55 6.04 10.20
CA PRO A 607 -14.07 4.91 9.43
C PRO A 607 -13.20 4.53 8.22
N MET A 608 -12.80 5.52 7.41
CA MET A 608 -11.99 5.25 6.23
C MET A 608 -10.56 4.85 6.62
N GLY A 609 -10.02 5.45 7.68
CA GLY A 609 -8.69 5.12 8.24
C GLY A 609 -8.61 3.70 8.75
N PHE A 610 -9.64 3.22 9.45
CA PHE A 610 -9.69 1.84 9.89
C PHE A 610 -9.81 0.85 8.72
N VAL A 611 -10.65 1.15 7.71
CA VAL A 611 -10.72 0.32 6.48
C VAL A 611 -9.35 0.25 5.81
N TYR A 612 -8.66 1.37 5.61
CA TYR A 612 -7.34 1.40 4.98
C TYR A 612 -6.29 0.62 5.79
N ALA A 613 -6.19 0.88 7.10
CA ALA A 613 -5.20 0.28 7.98
C ALA A 613 -5.32 -1.25 8.15
N VAL A 614 -6.54 -1.80 8.02
CA VAL A 614 -6.79 -3.25 8.11
C VAL A 614 -6.69 -3.94 6.74
N SER A 615 -7.19 -3.31 5.67
CA SER A 615 -7.33 -3.96 4.35
C SER A 615 -6.24 -3.62 3.33
N GLY A 616 -5.52 -2.51 3.51
CA GLY A 616 -4.66 -1.93 2.47
C GLY A 616 -5.43 -1.35 1.28
N PHE A 617 -6.75 -1.11 1.40
CA PHE A 617 -7.59 -0.54 0.35
C PHE A 617 -8.04 0.90 0.71
N GLY A 618 -7.68 1.86 -0.13
CA GLY A 618 -8.04 3.28 0.06
C GLY A 618 -9.44 3.58 -0.49
N VAL A 619 -10.35 4.08 0.35
CA VAL A 619 -11.70 4.47 -0.07
C VAL A 619 -11.68 5.88 -0.68
N HIS A 620 -12.27 6.04 -1.86
CA HIS A 620 -12.38 7.32 -2.55
C HIS A 620 -13.55 8.14 -2.02
N VAL A 621 -13.26 9.36 -1.55
CA VAL A 621 -14.18 10.23 -0.78
C VAL A 621 -14.66 11.46 -1.58
N GLY A 622 -14.21 11.64 -2.83
CA GLY A 622 -14.38 12.89 -3.58
C GLY A 622 -15.81 13.41 -3.79
N ILE A 623 -16.77 12.57 -4.19
CA ILE A 623 -18.06 13.04 -4.74
C ILE A 623 -19.08 13.47 -3.67
N LEU A 624 -19.09 12.84 -2.49
CA LEU A 624 -19.96 13.28 -1.38
C LEU A 624 -19.68 14.73 -0.95
N ASN A 625 -18.41 15.16 -0.98
CA ASN A 625 -18.04 16.50 -0.54
C ASN A 625 -18.67 17.57 -1.45
N GLU A 626 -18.63 17.39 -2.77
CA GLU A 626 -19.31 18.30 -3.70
C GLU A 626 -20.83 18.22 -3.59
N LEU A 627 -21.40 17.04 -3.35
CA LEU A 627 -22.84 16.88 -3.12
C LEU A 627 -23.31 17.71 -1.91
N ILE A 628 -22.61 17.62 -0.78
CA ILE A 628 -22.94 18.37 0.44
C ILE A 628 -22.77 19.87 0.19
N PHE A 629 -21.68 20.28 -0.47
CA PHE A 629 -21.49 21.69 -0.85
C PHE A 629 -22.62 22.21 -1.74
N GLY A 630 -23.03 21.46 -2.75
CA GLY A 630 -24.09 21.83 -3.69
C GLY A 630 -25.47 22.01 -3.04
N TYR A 631 -25.73 21.37 -1.90
CA TYR A 631 -26.92 21.64 -1.09
C TYR A 631 -26.76 22.86 -0.18
N MET A 632 -25.56 23.12 0.34
CA MET A 632 -25.28 24.23 1.26
C MET A 632 -25.17 25.59 0.54
N ALA A 633 -24.57 25.61 -0.65
CA ALA A 633 -24.29 26.82 -1.43
C ALA A 633 -24.60 26.62 -2.92
N PRO A 634 -25.85 26.29 -3.29
CA PRO A 634 -26.24 26.03 -4.67
C PRO A 634 -26.03 27.24 -5.58
N SER A 635 -25.77 26.99 -6.86
CA SER A 635 -25.68 28.02 -7.92
C SER A 635 -24.47 28.98 -7.82
N LYS A 636 -23.53 28.73 -6.89
CA LYS A 636 -22.25 29.45 -6.83
C LYS A 636 -21.24 28.91 -7.85
N HIS A 637 -20.18 29.67 -8.07
CA HIS A 637 -19.07 29.33 -8.96
C HIS A 637 -18.59 27.88 -8.75
N PRO A 638 -18.58 27.01 -9.79
CA PRO A 638 -18.27 25.59 -9.65
C PRO A 638 -16.94 25.28 -8.95
N LEU A 639 -15.92 26.14 -9.10
CA LEU A 639 -14.63 25.99 -8.43
C LEU A 639 -14.75 25.91 -6.91
N ALA A 640 -15.73 26.59 -6.30
CA ALA A 640 -15.97 26.53 -4.85
C ALA A 640 -16.23 25.09 -4.37
N SER A 641 -16.90 24.26 -5.19
CA SER A 641 -17.13 22.85 -4.88
C SER A 641 -15.84 22.02 -4.91
N LEU A 642 -14.89 22.36 -5.80
CA LEU A 642 -13.56 21.75 -5.85
C LEU A 642 -12.68 22.18 -4.68
N VAL A 643 -12.78 23.43 -4.22
CA VAL A 643 -12.10 23.86 -2.98
C VAL A 643 -12.67 23.13 -1.77
N TYR A 644 -14.00 23.00 -1.67
CA TYR A 644 -14.66 22.25 -0.61
C TYR A 644 -14.21 20.77 -0.59
N ARG A 645 -14.23 20.12 -1.77
CA ARG A 645 -13.70 18.76 -1.98
C ARG A 645 -12.24 18.64 -1.54
N THR A 646 -11.41 19.62 -1.89
CA THR A 646 -9.99 19.66 -1.54
C THR A 646 -9.80 19.72 -0.02
N VAL A 647 -10.41 20.71 0.65
CA VAL A 647 -10.28 20.90 2.10
C VAL A 647 -10.74 19.66 2.86
N SER A 648 -11.96 19.18 2.58
CA SER A 648 -12.54 18.04 3.31
C SER A 648 -11.88 16.70 2.94
N GLY A 649 -11.47 16.53 1.68
CA GLY A 649 -10.78 15.33 1.22
C GLY A 649 -9.37 15.18 1.81
N GLN A 650 -8.61 16.27 1.90
CA GLN A 650 -7.23 16.24 2.43
C GLN A 650 -7.20 15.90 3.93
N CYS A 651 -8.23 16.29 4.69
CA CYS A 651 -8.46 15.85 6.07
C CYS A 651 -8.50 14.32 6.23
N TRP A 652 -8.94 13.60 5.19
CA TRP A 652 -8.91 12.15 5.12
C TRP A 652 -7.61 11.65 4.48
N TYR A 653 -7.40 11.87 3.18
CA TYR A 653 -6.36 11.17 2.41
C TYR A 653 -4.95 11.41 2.93
N ARG A 654 -4.63 12.63 3.37
CA ARG A 654 -3.30 12.96 3.87
C ARG A 654 -3.10 12.56 5.32
N ALA A 655 -4.16 12.54 6.14
CA ALA A 655 -4.07 11.90 7.45
C ALA A 655 -3.80 10.39 7.31
N ALA A 656 -4.42 9.71 6.33
CA ALA A 656 -4.25 8.28 6.09
C ALA A 656 -2.79 7.89 5.80
N THR A 657 -2.13 8.57 4.85
CA THR A 657 -0.72 8.29 4.50
C THR A 657 0.23 8.67 5.64
N ILE A 658 -0.06 9.75 6.37
CA ILE A 658 0.76 10.20 7.52
C ILE A 658 0.65 9.24 8.71
N LEU A 659 -0.48 8.56 8.88
CA LEU A 659 -0.67 7.48 9.85
C LEU A 659 0.06 6.20 9.44
N GLU A 660 0.13 5.91 8.13
CA GLU A 660 0.93 4.80 7.59
C GLU A 660 2.42 5.02 7.84
N ASP A 661 2.96 6.20 7.48
CA ASP A 661 4.34 6.61 7.80
C ASP A 661 4.64 6.51 9.31
N GLN A 662 3.69 6.91 10.16
CA GLN A 662 3.84 6.81 11.63
C GLN A 662 3.83 5.34 12.09
N LYS A 663 3.09 4.44 11.44
CA LYS A 663 3.18 2.99 11.70
C LYS A 663 4.50 2.41 11.19
N ILE A 664 5.00 2.84 10.03
CA ILE A 664 6.33 2.44 9.51
C ILE A 664 7.44 2.87 10.48
N GLY A 665 7.38 4.11 10.98
CA GLY A 665 8.32 4.61 11.99
C GLY A 665 8.22 3.85 13.33
N HIS A 666 7.00 3.49 13.76
CA HIS A 666 6.76 2.66 14.93
C HIS A 666 7.35 1.24 14.76
N TYR A 667 7.16 0.60 13.60
CA TYR A 667 7.73 -0.70 13.23
C TYR A 667 9.26 -0.70 13.01
N LEU A 668 9.91 0.47 12.96
CA LEU A 668 11.35 0.63 12.73
C LEU A 668 12.05 1.45 13.84
N HIS A 669 11.40 1.56 15.00
CA HIS A 669 11.90 2.21 16.22
C HIS A 669 12.42 3.65 16.02
N ILE A 670 11.75 4.41 15.15
CA ILE A 670 12.10 5.80 14.83
C ILE A 670 11.44 6.74 15.82
N PRO A 671 12.15 7.74 16.40
CA PRO A 671 11.54 8.72 17.30
C PRO A 671 10.31 9.39 16.67
N PRO A 672 9.12 9.35 17.29
CA PRO A 672 7.89 9.86 16.67
C PRO A 672 7.93 11.36 16.31
N ARG A 673 8.74 12.15 17.02
CA ARG A 673 9.00 13.57 16.72
C ARG A 673 9.75 13.76 15.41
N ASP A 674 10.64 12.82 15.10
CA ASP A 674 11.50 12.92 13.94
C ASP A 674 10.69 12.58 12.69
N VAL A 675 9.84 11.55 12.75
CA VAL A 675 8.84 11.23 11.70
C VAL A 675 7.91 12.42 11.44
N PHE A 676 7.34 13.04 12.49
CA PHE A 676 6.45 14.20 12.33
C PHE A 676 7.17 15.40 11.68
N PHE A 677 8.42 15.67 12.05
CA PHE A 677 9.21 16.71 11.41
C PHE A 677 9.59 16.35 9.96
N SER A 678 9.93 15.09 9.69
CA SER A 678 10.32 14.62 8.35
C SER A 678 9.19 14.79 7.34
N GLN A 679 7.96 14.52 7.78
CA GLN A 679 6.73 14.76 7.03
C GLN A 679 6.53 16.25 6.69
N ILE A 680 6.69 17.14 7.69
CA ILE A 680 6.59 18.60 7.48
C ILE A 680 7.68 19.09 6.52
N TRP A 681 8.93 18.66 6.70
CA TRP A 681 10.07 19.03 5.84
C TRP A 681 9.81 18.65 4.37
N GLY A 682 9.29 17.44 4.12
CA GLY A 682 8.87 17.01 2.78
C GLY A 682 7.80 17.92 2.18
N SER A 683 6.77 18.29 2.96
CA SER A 683 5.70 19.19 2.49
C SER A 683 6.16 20.62 2.19
N ILE A 684 7.17 21.13 2.91
CA ILE A 684 7.74 22.47 2.70
C ILE A 684 8.42 22.55 1.33
N ILE A 685 9.15 21.51 0.93
CA ILE A 685 9.92 21.48 -0.33
C ILE A 685 9.04 21.06 -1.52
N GLY A 686 8.22 20.03 -1.36
CA GLY A 686 7.46 19.45 -2.47
C GLY A 686 6.40 20.37 -3.06
N ILE A 687 5.71 21.16 -2.24
CA ILE A 687 4.58 22.00 -2.68
C ILE A 687 4.99 23.17 -3.61
N PRO A 688 6.08 23.92 -3.34
CA PRO A 688 6.63 24.87 -4.31
C PRO A 688 7.03 24.21 -5.64
N VAL A 689 7.64 23.02 -5.62
CA VAL A 689 8.03 22.29 -6.84
C VAL A 689 6.80 21.83 -7.63
N ASN A 690 5.78 21.32 -6.95
CA ASN A 690 4.48 20.99 -7.53
C ASN A 690 3.87 22.22 -8.23
N TYR A 691 3.83 23.38 -7.57
CA TYR A 691 3.32 24.63 -8.17
C TYR A 691 4.13 25.09 -9.39
N ILE A 692 5.47 25.05 -9.32
CA ILE A 692 6.35 25.38 -10.46
C ILE A 692 6.11 24.43 -11.64
N THR A 693 5.87 23.15 -11.37
CA THR A 693 5.61 22.13 -12.39
C THR A 693 4.24 22.33 -13.03
N ILE A 694 3.20 22.69 -12.26
CA ILE A 694 1.88 23.09 -12.80
C ILE A 694 2.05 24.27 -13.76
N ARG A 695 2.75 25.33 -13.33
CA ARG A 695 3.01 26.52 -14.16
C ARG A 695 3.67 26.14 -15.49
N TRP A 696 4.80 25.44 -15.44
CA TRP A 696 5.52 24.99 -16.64
C TRP A 696 4.68 24.12 -17.58
N ILE A 697 3.78 23.27 -17.06
CA ILE A 697 2.87 22.47 -17.90
C ILE A 697 1.80 23.34 -18.55
N LEU A 698 1.17 24.26 -17.82
CA LEU A 698 0.17 25.17 -18.38
C LEU A 698 0.80 26.06 -19.45
N ASP A 699 1.93 26.71 -19.14
CA ASP A 699 2.68 27.60 -20.04
C ASP A 699 3.15 26.91 -21.33
N THR A 700 3.30 25.57 -21.35
CA THR A 700 3.83 24.84 -22.51
C THR A 700 2.87 23.83 -23.15
N LYS A 701 1.71 23.52 -22.55
CA LYS A 701 0.79 22.47 -23.01
C LYS A 701 -0.70 22.86 -22.98
N MET A 702 -1.06 24.11 -22.65
CA MET A 702 -2.47 24.53 -22.52
C MET A 702 -3.36 24.08 -23.69
N ASP A 703 -2.95 24.32 -24.94
CA ASP A 703 -3.78 24.02 -26.11
C ASP A 703 -4.09 22.53 -26.31
N TYR A 704 -3.23 21.62 -25.81
CA TYR A 704 -3.54 20.17 -25.75
C TYR A 704 -4.49 19.83 -24.60
N LEU A 705 -4.34 20.50 -23.45
CA LEU A 705 -5.16 20.27 -22.25
C LEU A 705 -6.60 20.80 -22.39
N THR A 706 -6.77 21.97 -23.04
CA THR A 706 -8.08 22.51 -23.45
C THR A 706 -8.65 21.77 -24.66
N GLY A 707 -7.84 20.96 -25.37
CA GLY A 707 -8.26 20.21 -26.56
C GLY A 707 -8.45 21.06 -27.81
N LYS A 708 -7.81 22.24 -27.88
CA LYS A 708 -7.74 23.09 -29.08
C LYS A 708 -6.89 22.42 -30.16
N GLU A 709 -5.76 21.83 -29.76
CA GLU A 709 -4.99 20.89 -30.57
C GLU A 709 -5.15 19.46 -30.04
N LYS A 710 -5.18 18.47 -30.94
CA LYS A 710 -5.06 17.06 -30.55
C LYS A 710 -3.57 16.70 -30.47
N ASP A 711 -3.09 16.34 -29.28
CA ASP A 711 -1.72 15.86 -29.08
C ASP A 711 -1.40 14.70 -30.06
N PRO A 712 -0.39 14.84 -30.95
CA PRO A 712 -0.02 13.80 -31.92
C PRO A 712 0.49 12.50 -31.28
N LEU A 713 0.69 12.45 -29.96
CA LEU A 713 1.02 11.26 -29.19
C LEU A 713 -0.12 10.78 -28.25
N ASN A 714 -1.21 11.55 -28.11
CA ASN A 714 -2.31 11.31 -27.14
C ASN A 714 -1.85 11.08 -25.68
N GLN A 715 -0.72 11.65 -25.27
CA GLN A 715 -0.17 11.58 -23.92
C GLN A 715 -0.67 12.71 -23.00
N TRP A 716 -1.05 13.85 -23.58
CA TRP A 716 -1.51 15.05 -22.86
C TRP A 716 -2.99 15.27 -23.11
N THR A 717 -3.85 14.49 -22.44
CA THR A 717 -5.31 14.55 -22.61
C THR A 717 -6.07 15.12 -21.42
N GLY A 718 -5.41 15.44 -20.30
CA GLY A 718 -6.04 16.09 -19.15
C GLY A 718 -7.27 15.37 -18.58
N GLN A 719 -7.32 14.03 -18.58
CA GLN A 719 -8.52 13.28 -18.16
C GLN A 719 -8.88 13.57 -16.70
N THR A 720 -7.88 13.68 -15.82
CA THR A 720 -8.03 14.02 -14.41
C THR A 720 -8.68 15.42 -14.22
N PRO A 721 -8.12 16.53 -14.77
CA PRO A 721 -8.78 17.84 -14.73
C PRO A 721 -10.19 17.84 -15.34
N ASN A 722 -10.41 17.13 -16.46
CA ASN A 722 -11.74 17.02 -17.09
C ASN A 722 -12.77 16.33 -16.18
N ALA A 723 -12.39 15.27 -15.47
CA ALA A 723 -13.27 14.59 -14.51
C ALA A 723 -13.62 15.50 -13.31
N TYR A 724 -12.65 16.26 -12.80
CA TYR A 724 -12.89 17.24 -11.74
C TYR A 724 -13.84 18.35 -12.19
N ASN A 725 -13.62 18.96 -13.36
CA ASN A 725 -14.51 20.00 -13.88
C ASN A 725 -15.94 19.47 -14.13
N SER A 726 -16.06 18.25 -14.67
CA SER A 726 -17.37 17.62 -14.95
C SER A 726 -18.21 17.42 -13.68
N ALA A 727 -17.57 17.00 -12.57
CA ALA A 727 -18.24 16.85 -11.28
C ALA A 727 -18.60 18.22 -10.65
N ALA A 728 -17.71 19.21 -10.78
CA ALA A 728 -17.93 20.58 -10.29
C ALA A 728 -19.13 21.27 -10.98
N VAL A 729 -19.29 21.08 -12.30
CA VAL A 729 -20.44 21.59 -13.05
C VAL A 729 -21.75 20.91 -12.62
N GLN A 730 -21.75 19.60 -12.37
CA GLN A 730 -22.95 18.88 -11.89
C GLN A 730 -23.38 19.32 -10.49
N TYR A 731 -22.47 19.35 -9.52
CA TYR A 731 -22.81 19.53 -8.11
C TYR A 731 -22.69 20.97 -7.60
N GLY A 732 -21.73 21.75 -8.11
CA GLY A 732 -21.59 23.17 -7.77
C GLY A 732 -22.56 24.06 -8.56
N LEU A 733 -22.46 24.01 -9.89
CA LEU A 733 -23.18 24.94 -10.79
C LEU A 733 -24.66 24.57 -10.97
N VAL A 734 -24.96 23.37 -11.48
CA VAL A 734 -26.36 22.92 -11.68
C VAL A 734 -27.04 22.62 -10.34
N GLY A 735 -26.34 21.94 -9.43
CA GLY A 735 -26.77 21.72 -8.04
C GLY A 735 -27.67 20.49 -7.84
N PRO A 736 -27.48 19.73 -6.75
CA PRO A 736 -28.15 18.43 -6.54
C PRO A 736 -29.67 18.52 -6.38
N ALA A 737 -30.18 19.66 -5.88
CA ALA A 737 -31.61 19.90 -5.75
C ALA A 737 -32.33 20.05 -7.11
N ARG A 738 -31.62 20.48 -8.17
CA ARG A 738 -32.11 20.41 -9.55
C ARG A 738 -31.86 19.03 -10.14
N LEU A 739 -30.65 18.50 -9.94
CA LEU A 739 -30.20 17.19 -10.41
C LEU A 739 -31.21 16.07 -10.09
N PHE A 740 -31.45 15.78 -8.80
CA PHE A 740 -32.26 14.62 -8.40
C PHE A 740 -33.78 14.78 -8.64
N ARG A 741 -34.26 15.96 -9.04
CA ARG A 741 -35.65 16.12 -9.54
C ARG A 741 -35.82 15.52 -10.94
N HIS A 742 -34.75 15.47 -11.73
CA HIS A 742 -34.80 14.86 -13.06
C HIS A 742 -34.84 13.33 -12.95
N PRO A 743 -35.77 12.62 -13.64
CA PRO A 743 -35.96 11.17 -13.49
C PRO A 743 -34.70 10.32 -13.65
N ALA A 744 -33.75 10.72 -14.51
CA ALA A 744 -32.49 9.99 -14.68
C ALA A 744 -31.56 10.06 -13.45
N TYR A 745 -31.67 11.07 -12.59
CA TYR A 745 -30.81 11.25 -11.42
C TYR A 745 -31.53 10.90 -10.10
N ALA A 746 -32.86 10.81 -10.11
CA ALA A 746 -33.69 10.42 -8.98
C ALA A 746 -33.31 9.09 -8.28
N PRO A 747 -32.75 8.04 -8.96
CA PRO A 747 -32.30 6.83 -8.28
C PRO A 747 -31.03 7.00 -7.44
N LEU A 748 -30.19 8.02 -7.70
CA LEU A 748 -28.86 8.12 -7.10
C LEU A 748 -28.88 8.19 -5.55
N PRO A 749 -29.73 8.99 -4.89
CA PRO A 749 -29.78 9.06 -3.42
C PRO A 749 -30.14 7.74 -2.72
N LEU A 750 -30.77 6.79 -3.42
CA LEU A 750 -31.05 5.46 -2.88
C LEU A 750 -29.77 4.68 -2.56
N GLY A 751 -28.64 5.07 -3.17
CA GLY A 751 -27.31 4.54 -2.84
C GLY A 751 -26.98 4.71 -1.36
N PHE A 752 -27.33 5.84 -0.73
CA PHE A 752 -27.11 6.04 0.71
C PHE A 752 -27.88 5.03 1.57
N ILE A 753 -29.10 4.66 1.16
CA ILE A 753 -29.93 3.67 1.86
C ILE A 753 -29.35 2.27 1.68
N LEU A 754 -28.95 1.90 0.45
CA LEU A 754 -28.26 0.63 0.17
C LEU A 754 -26.97 0.51 1.00
N GLY A 755 -26.17 1.57 1.06
CA GLY A 755 -24.96 1.66 1.84
C GLY A 755 -25.18 1.51 3.33
N ALA A 756 -26.24 2.11 3.87
CA ALA A 756 -26.60 1.95 5.28
C ALA A 756 -27.12 0.54 5.60
N ALA A 757 -27.93 -0.06 4.71
CA ALA A 757 -28.59 -1.34 4.95
C ALA A 757 -27.67 -2.57 4.76
N ALA A 758 -26.75 -2.56 3.80
CA ALA A 758 -25.92 -3.73 3.49
C ALA A 758 -25.02 -4.20 4.66
N PRO A 759 -24.36 -3.31 5.45
CA PRO A 759 -23.63 -3.73 6.66
C PRO A 759 -24.51 -4.44 7.69
N PHE A 760 -25.76 -4.02 7.90
CA PHE A 760 -26.69 -4.72 8.81
C PHE A 760 -26.99 -6.14 8.32
N LEU A 761 -27.18 -6.33 7.00
CA LEU A 761 -27.39 -7.66 6.42
C LEU A 761 -26.15 -8.56 6.60
N VAL A 762 -24.95 -8.03 6.36
CA VAL A 762 -23.68 -8.75 6.54
C VAL A 762 -23.45 -9.11 8.01
N PHE A 763 -23.74 -8.18 8.94
CA PHE A 763 -23.64 -8.40 10.38
C PHE A 763 -24.67 -9.43 10.89
N TYR A 764 -25.91 -9.39 10.38
CA TYR A 764 -26.93 -10.40 10.66
C TYR A 764 -26.49 -11.79 10.18
N LEU A 765 -25.97 -11.90 8.94
CA LEU A 765 -25.45 -13.15 8.40
C LEU A 765 -24.24 -13.67 9.20
N HIS A 766 -23.35 -12.77 9.66
CA HIS A 766 -22.26 -13.13 10.56
C HIS A 766 -22.76 -13.71 11.89
N LYS A 767 -23.72 -13.04 12.55
CA LYS A 767 -24.31 -13.52 13.81
C LYS A 767 -25.12 -14.81 13.63
N ARG A 768 -25.77 -15.01 12.47
CA ARG A 768 -26.59 -16.19 12.16
C ARG A 768 -25.76 -17.42 11.74
N PHE A 769 -24.59 -17.20 11.14
CA PHE A 769 -23.72 -18.23 10.55
C PHE A 769 -22.23 -18.01 10.85
N PRO A 770 -21.78 -18.03 12.12
CA PRO A 770 -20.38 -17.74 12.48
C PRO A 770 -19.37 -18.63 11.76
N LYS A 771 -19.69 -19.92 11.56
CA LYS A 771 -18.86 -20.90 10.82
C LYS A 771 -18.59 -20.52 9.34
N ARG A 772 -19.31 -19.56 8.76
CA ARG A 772 -19.13 -19.09 7.37
C ARG A 772 -18.21 -17.86 7.25
N LYS A 773 -17.66 -17.32 8.36
CA LYS A 773 -16.67 -16.23 8.39
C LYS A 773 -17.07 -14.95 7.64
N PHE A 774 -18.37 -14.61 7.67
CA PHE A 774 -18.91 -13.39 7.05
C PHE A 774 -18.32 -12.06 7.56
N HIS A 775 -17.60 -12.04 8.70
CA HIS A 775 -16.85 -10.85 9.15
C HIS A 775 -15.72 -10.43 8.19
N LEU A 776 -15.26 -11.34 7.31
CA LEU A 776 -14.30 -11.00 6.24
C LEU A 776 -14.96 -10.20 5.10
N TRP A 777 -16.30 -10.12 5.05
CA TRP A 777 -16.99 -9.37 4.02
C TRP A 777 -17.14 -7.89 4.40
N ASN A 778 -16.68 -7.01 3.52
CA ASN A 778 -16.74 -5.56 3.71
C ASN A 778 -17.49 -4.91 2.53
N SER A 779 -18.72 -4.46 2.80
CA SER A 779 -19.58 -3.77 1.83
C SER A 779 -19.01 -2.44 1.36
N THR A 780 -18.18 -1.77 2.16
CA THR A 780 -17.54 -0.51 1.80
C THR A 780 -16.51 -0.71 0.70
N ILE A 781 -15.66 -1.75 0.82
CA ILE A 781 -14.70 -2.13 -0.23
C ILE A 781 -15.45 -2.54 -1.51
N LEU A 782 -16.55 -3.31 -1.38
CA LEU A 782 -17.40 -3.69 -2.51
C LEU A 782 -17.95 -2.46 -3.23
N PHE A 783 -18.67 -1.57 -2.53
CA PHE A 783 -19.31 -0.40 -3.14
C PHE A 783 -18.30 0.63 -3.63
N SER A 784 -17.18 0.86 -2.94
CA SER A 784 -16.10 1.71 -3.43
C SER A 784 -15.48 1.17 -4.72
N SER A 785 -15.34 -0.16 -4.84
CA SER A 785 -14.81 -0.80 -6.05
C SER A 785 -15.83 -0.84 -7.20
N MET A 786 -17.12 -0.98 -6.89
CA MET A 786 -18.21 -0.85 -7.88
C MET A 786 -18.41 0.60 -8.34
N GLY A 787 -18.09 1.57 -7.48
CA GLY A 787 -18.08 3.01 -7.76
C GLY A 787 -16.85 3.52 -8.49
N HIS A 788 -15.87 2.64 -8.80
CA HIS A 788 -14.67 2.98 -9.55
C HIS A 788 -15.00 3.12 -11.04
N PHE A 789 -14.87 4.32 -11.58
CA PHE A 789 -14.96 4.58 -13.01
C PHE A 789 -13.69 4.06 -13.71
N ARG A 790 -13.84 3.18 -14.71
CA ARG A 790 -12.70 2.65 -15.50
C ARG A 790 -12.58 3.30 -16.87
N GLY A 791 -13.68 3.87 -17.38
CA GLY A 791 -13.75 4.33 -18.76
C GLY A 791 -13.39 3.20 -19.72
N TYR A 792 -12.70 3.55 -20.80
CA TYR A 792 -12.24 2.60 -21.82
C TYR A 792 -11.04 1.72 -21.42
N ILE A 793 -10.58 1.73 -20.16
CA ILE A 793 -9.43 0.93 -19.69
C ILE A 793 -9.90 -0.06 -18.62
N SER A 794 -10.31 -1.25 -19.08
CA SER A 794 -10.83 -2.35 -18.24
C SER A 794 -9.83 -3.48 -18.01
N THR A 795 -8.55 -3.26 -18.36
CA THR A 795 -7.42 -4.17 -18.16
C THR A 795 -7.08 -4.39 -16.68
N GLY A 796 -6.46 -5.54 -16.36
CA GLY A 796 -5.85 -5.79 -15.04
C GLY A 796 -6.54 -6.85 -14.17
N PRO A 797 -7.75 -6.60 -13.61
CA PRO A 797 -8.32 -7.36 -12.50
C PRO A 797 -8.31 -8.89 -12.60
N LEU A 798 -8.43 -9.45 -13.80
CA LEU A 798 -8.36 -10.90 -14.02
C LEU A 798 -6.94 -11.46 -13.81
N THR A 799 -5.91 -10.82 -14.36
CA THR A 799 -4.52 -11.17 -14.03
C THR A 799 -4.26 -10.96 -12.54
N SER A 800 -4.74 -9.85 -11.97
CA SER A 800 -4.49 -9.49 -10.58
C SER A 800 -5.10 -10.51 -9.59
N ILE A 801 -6.31 -11.02 -9.83
CA ILE A 801 -6.90 -12.06 -8.97
C ILE A 801 -6.22 -13.44 -9.14
N ILE A 802 -5.68 -13.75 -10.33
CA ILE A 802 -4.93 -15.00 -10.57
C ILE A 802 -3.57 -14.95 -9.87
N LEU A 803 -2.81 -13.86 -10.04
CA LEU A 803 -1.54 -13.67 -9.34
C LEU A 803 -1.74 -13.55 -7.83
N GLY A 804 -2.83 -12.89 -7.40
CA GLY A 804 -3.28 -12.85 -6.01
C GLY A 804 -3.62 -14.23 -5.43
N PHE A 805 -4.26 -15.11 -6.21
CA PHE A 805 -4.52 -16.49 -5.80
C PHE A 805 -3.20 -17.26 -5.62
N ILE A 806 -2.27 -17.15 -6.57
CA ILE A 806 -0.96 -17.83 -6.49
C ILE A 806 -0.15 -17.29 -5.30
N ALA A 807 -0.04 -15.97 -5.17
CA ALA A 807 0.80 -15.34 -4.15
C ALA A 807 0.18 -15.38 -2.75
N ARG A 808 -1.10 -14.99 -2.59
CA ARG A 808 -1.71 -14.72 -1.27
C ARG A 808 -2.68 -15.82 -0.79
N PHE A 809 -3.06 -16.77 -1.65
CA PHE A 809 -3.81 -17.96 -1.24
C PHE A 809 -2.95 -19.23 -1.29
N TRP A 810 -2.33 -19.56 -2.43
CA TRP A 810 -1.60 -20.82 -2.62
C TRP A 810 -0.24 -20.82 -1.92
N LEU A 811 0.70 -19.92 -2.27
CA LEU A 811 2.00 -19.83 -1.60
C LEU A 811 1.84 -19.57 -0.09
N PHE A 812 0.89 -18.71 0.30
CA PHE A 812 0.65 -18.39 1.70
C PHE A 812 0.09 -19.58 2.51
N ARG A 813 -0.63 -20.53 1.89
CA ARG A 813 -1.18 -21.71 2.56
C ARG A 813 -0.24 -22.92 2.56
N PHE A 814 0.50 -23.15 1.47
CA PHE A 814 1.26 -24.38 1.26
C PHE A 814 2.78 -24.22 1.36
N HIS A 815 3.31 -23.00 1.19
CA HIS A 815 4.75 -22.71 1.22
C HIS A 815 5.04 -21.41 2.01
N HIS A 816 4.36 -21.26 3.16
CA HIS A 816 4.40 -20.06 3.98
C HIS A 816 5.81 -19.70 4.41
N ASP A 817 6.49 -20.60 5.13
CA ASP A 817 7.76 -20.31 5.77
C ASP A 817 8.97 -20.47 4.82
N ASP A 818 8.88 -21.35 3.82
CA ASP A 818 9.94 -21.58 2.83
C ASP A 818 10.03 -20.50 1.74
N ILE A 819 8.88 -20.01 1.27
CA ILE A 819 8.80 -19.15 0.07
C ILE A 819 8.13 -17.81 0.39
N TRP A 820 6.94 -17.81 1.01
CA TRP A 820 6.17 -16.58 1.19
C TRP A 820 6.90 -15.59 2.10
N LYS A 821 7.13 -15.99 3.35
CA LYS A 821 7.74 -15.21 4.42
C LYS A 821 9.12 -14.64 4.05
N PRO A 822 10.06 -15.40 3.46
CA PRO A 822 11.34 -14.82 3.06
C PRO A 822 11.30 -13.98 1.77
N PHE A 823 10.41 -14.25 0.79
CA PHE A 823 10.55 -13.65 -0.54
C PHE A 823 9.37 -12.82 -1.06
N ALA A 824 8.14 -12.98 -0.57
CA ALA A 824 6.97 -12.35 -1.21
C ALA A 824 6.98 -10.82 -1.14
N TYR A 825 7.18 -10.23 0.04
CA TYR A 825 7.31 -8.77 0.18
C TYR A 825 8.49 -8.21 -0.64
N MET A 826 9.60 -8.96 -0.70
CA MET A 826 10.80 -8.59 -1.48
C MET A 826 10.52 -8.65 -2.99
N PHE A 827 9.78 -9.65 -3.47
CA PHE A 827 9.35 -9.76 -4.86
C PHE A 827 8.42 -8.59 -5.23
N GLY A 828 7.41 -8.29 -4.40
CA GLY A 828 6.50 -7.18 -4.65
C GLY A 828 7.22 -5.84 -4.77
N ALA A 829 8.12 -5.53 -3.82
CA ALA A 829 8.90 -4.30 -3.83
C ALA A 829 9.92 -4.24 -4.98
N ALA A 830 10.55 -5.37 -5.34
CA ALA A 830 11.45 -5.46 -6.48
C ALA A 830 10.73 -5.20 -7.80
N SER A 831 9.54 -5.77 -7.98
CA SER A 831 8.71 -5.59 -9.17
C SER A 831 8.19 -4.16 -9.29
N ASP A 832 7.67 -3.57 -8.22
CA ASP A 832 7.23 -2.17 -8.21
C ASP A 832 8.39 -1.20 -8.49
N ALA A 833 9.57 -1.42 -7.89
CA ALA A 833 10.73 -0.57 -8.12
C ALA A 833 11.31 -0.75 -9.54
N GLY A 834 11.31 -1.98 -10.08
CA GLY A 834 11.76 -2.28 -11.45
C GLY A 834 10.85 -1.69 -12.51
N PHE A 835 9.52 -1.80 -12.32
CA PHE A 835 8.51 -1.18 -13.19
C PHE A 835 8.63 0.35 -13.19
N ASN A 836 8.65 0.98 -12.01
CA ASN A 836 8.69 2.44 -11.93
C ASN A 836 10.03 3.02 -12.45
N LEU A 837 11.16 2.30 -12.32
CA LEU A 837 12.41 2.70 -12.96
C LEU A 837 12.37 2.51 -14.49
N ASN A 838 11.77 1.43 -14.99
CA ASN A 838 11.58 1.25 -16.43
C ASN A 838 10.77 2.41 -17.00
N MET A 839 9.65 2.76 -16.36
CA MET A 839 8.80 3.88 -16.76
C MET A 839 9.54 5.22 -16.79
N LEU A 840 10.33 5.54 -15.76
CA LEU A 840 11.15 6.75 -15.75
C LEU A 840 12.18 6.75 -16.89
N PHE A 841 12.83 5.62 -17.14
CA PHE A 841 13.80 5.46 -18.22
C PHE A 841 13.16 5.54 -19.61
N MET A 842 12.01 4.89 -19.81
CA MET A 842 11.20 4.94 -21.03
C MET A 842 10.69 6.34 -21.33
N PHE A 843 10.22 7.07 -20.32
CA PHE A 843 9.86 8.48 -20.43
C PHE A 843 11.06 9.33 -20.88
N LEU A 844 12.21 9.20 -20.21
CA LEU A 844 13.42 9.95 -20.56
C LEU A 844 13.88 9.66 -21.99
N LEU A 845 13.92 8.38 -22.41
CA LEU A 845 14.28 8.02 -23.79
C LEU A 845 13.32 8.65 -24.80
N THR A 846 12.03 8.36 -24.70
CA THR A 846 11.03 8.70 -25.73
C THR A 846 10.64 10.18 -25.76
N SER A 847 10.72 10.87 -24.63
CA SER A 847 10.21 12.24 -24.46
C SER A 847 11.32 13.30 -24.38
N VAL A 848 12.51 12.95 -23.87
CA VAL A 848 13.62 13.89 -23.67
C VAL A 848 14.75 13.66 -24.68
N PHE A 849 15.26 12.43 -24.82
CA PHE A 849 16.47 12.19 -25.59
C PHE A 849 16.24 12.05 -27.10
N HIS A 850 15.37 11.12 -27.55
CA HIS A 850 15.05 10.93 -28.97
C HIS A 850 13.68 10.26 -29.13
N LYS A 851 12.88 10.74 -30.09
CA LYS A 851 11.54 10.19 -30.40
C LYS A 851 11.61 8.86 -31.15
N PHE A 852 12.22 7.84 -30.54
CA PHE A 852 12.20 6.47 -31.04
C PHE A 852 10.76 5.97 -31.09
N LYS A 853 10.23 5.77 -32.31
CA LYS A 853 8.99 5.02 -32.54
C LYS A 853 9.37 3.60 -32.93
N MET A 854 8.89 2.60 -32.19
CA MET A 854 9.04 1.20 -32.60
C MET A 854 8.29 0.99 -33.93
N PRO A 855 8.88 0.38 -34.98
CA PRO A 855 8.17 0.04 -36.20
C PRO A 855 6.93 -0.83 -35.94
N HIS A 856 5.97 -0.76 -36.86
CA HIS A 856 4.74 -1.53 -36.74
C HIS A 856 4.95 -2.99 -37.14
N TRP A 857 4.44 -3.89 -36.30
CA TRP A 857 4.52 -5.35 -36.48
C TRP A 857 3.41 -6.03 -35.66
N TRP A 858 3.38 -7.37 -35.64
CA TRP A 858 2.28 -8.16 -35.06
C TRP A 858 1.89 -7.76 -33.63
N GLY A 859 2.87 -7.43 -32.77
CA GLY A 859 2.64 -6.99 -31.38
C GLY A 859 2.51 -5.47 -31.17
N ASN A 860 2.62 -4.67 -32.23
CA ASN A 860 2.63 -3.20 -32.24
C ASN A 860 1.91 -2.66 -33.50
N ASP A 861 0.62 -2.99 -33.65
CA ASP A 861 -0.17 -2.59 -34.81
C ASP A 861 -0.61 -1.11 -34.73
N ALA A 862 -0.60 -0.41 -35.86
CA ALA A 862 -0.93 1.02 -35.95
C ALA A 862 -2.42 1.35 -35.74
N SER A 863 -3.31 0.35 -35.90
CA SER A 863 -4.76 0.52 -35.89
C SER A 863 -5.43 -0.01 -34.61
N SER A 864 -4.91 -1.10 -34.04
CA SER A 864 -5.39 -1.63 -32.76
C SER A 864 -4.31 -2.46 -32.06
N ILE A 865 -3.82 -1.98 -30.92
CA ILE A 865 -2.86 -2.69 -30.06
C ILE A 865 -3.38 -4.09 -29.67
N GLU A 866 -4.68 -4.21 -29.42
CA GLU A 866 -5.33 -5.49 -29.06
C GLU A 866 -5.69 -6.36 -30.27
N ARG A 867 -5.44 -5.86 -31.50
CA ARG A 867 -5.80 -6.47 -32.78
C ARG A 867 -7.32 -6.60 -33.00
N CYS A 868 -8.10 -5.75 -32.34
CA CYS A 868 -9.54 -5.56 -32.54
C CYS A 868 -9.77 -4.59 -33.73
N PHE A 869 -9.65 -5.09 -34.96
CA PHE A 869 -9.73 -4.33 -36.23
C PHE A 869 -11.14 -3.86 -36.63
N VAL A 870 -11.87 -3.26 -35.69
CA VAL A 870 -13.10 -2.50 -35.95
C VAL A 870 -12.80 -1.05 -35.58
N ASN A 871 -13.21 -0.10 -36.44
CA ASN A 871 -13.22 1.32 -36.12
C ASN A 871 -14.34 1.60 -35.10
#